data_AF-A0A3B9LVI8-F1
#
_entry.id   AF-A0A3B9LVI8-F1
#
_cell.length_a   1.000
_cell.length_b   1.000
_cell.length_c   1.000
_cell.angle_alpha   90.00
_cell.angle_beta   90.00
_cell.angle_gamma   90.00
#
_symmetry.space_group_name_H-M   'P 1'
#
loop_
_entity.id
_entity.type
_entity.pdbx_description
1 polymer ?
#
loop_
_entity_poly.entity_id
_entity_poly.type
_entity_poly.pdbx_seq_one_letter_code
_entity_poly.pdbx_strand_id
1 'polypeptide(L)'
;MFLLLGIKLNTFDLKQLSAITPSKLSAEVRELTEAGAELTALEYVLGGSSFAQHLLPRSLIFLLHRMYGANIETLNGQLRRLTSMCAQFVKLYGDGPVSVLRAPARINILGEHVDYVSYLPTASLPFGSREHDMLMLYRGSAIDRVRGASALKEYPPFSFTLTEGPPLGTSGNAESDWLSYLYEHPAYAPDWSNYVKGAAFFARIKCGAQVRRGFDFVVDSGIPAGGGASSSSALVVLASAAVRDVNKLSYAPMGLARDAAKAEWYVGTRGGAMDHITICLAKRDHAILIAYLDQQARHVALPGQQFRWITFFSQAADKGRDVMIEYNERAAVSRIVLPAVIEGWKTKKPELYTEWLSAIRSLEIGATGALDEIEILLQELPRTLTLAEIGRDYPEAFAACARSFPILVAERAEHQLQVRSRALHHIGEVRRVKTAAQVLENLSRPHNSRDVEQEVDAAMRLLGTLLDQSHASLRDLYEVSTPDVERLIEIIRTSPGVYGAHLMGGGFGGNVLALITHENVESLIERVQAEYYEPQNRQGISEGSVMISTPGDGLAPMNVEFVWREAIEDFNSSGQEATKYRAGVNALLDITSPDELREEVWPVIVAAGKGTRSLASGLAIPKPLAAVLGTPAILHVLRNVRTAFGQTRRPIVIVSPETEAQIRALITEDVTFVVQPEALGTGDAVLCAHEQMQGFQGRALVVWGTQPVIRPETMRRTLKLSALFAAYEMVLPTAHMHRPYAPLLRDDRGRVQSARETHLEQADRLHFGESNIGMFILKSEAMFKALIELNQRHWNETERRYERHGGELGFPNELINYFAARENGVFACPIADSREEQGIKTLEDIAHCERFISELATQ
;
A
#
# COMPACT_ATOMS: atom_id res chain seq x y z
N MET A 1 16.92 4.96 -37.89
CA MET A 1 15.51 5.44 -37.88
C MET A 1 15.22 6.25 -36.60
N PHE A 2 16.16 7.12 -36.18
CA PHE A 2 16.18 7.76 -34.84
C PHE A 2 16.54 9.27 -34.90
N LEU A 3 16.26 9.96 -36.02
CA LEU A 3 16.79 11.31 -36.26
C LEU A 3 15.79 12.33 -36.84
N LEU A 4 14.47 12.13 -36.69
CA LEU A 4 13.48 12.95 -37.42
C LEU A 4 12.40 13.66 -36.59
N LEU A 5 12.41 13.63 -35.26
CA LEU A 5 11.36 14.26 -34.44
C LEU A 5 11.92 15.32 -33.49
N GLY A 6 12.61 16.32 -34.02
CA GLY A 6 13.04 17.49 -33.24
C GLY A 6 11.86 18.18 -32.56
N ILE A 7 11.61 17.86 -31.30
CA ILE A 7 10.66 18.57 -30.43
C ILE A 7 11.39 18.86 -29.12
N LYS A 8 11.61 20.16 -28.85
CA LYS A 8 12.06 20.67 -27.56
C LYS A 8 10.85 20.71 -26.62
N LEU A 9 10.88 19.97 -25.52
CA LEU A 9 9.85 19.97 -24.48
C LEU A 9 10.34 20.80 -23.28
N ASN A 10 9.71 21.96 -23.06
CA ASN A 10 9.89 22.76 -21.85
C ASN A 10 8.79 22.43 -20.83
N THR A 11 9.22 21.99 -19.65
CA THR A 11 8.66 22.15 -18.28
C THR A 11 7.13 22.14 -18.09
N PHE A 12 6.61 21.10 -17.43
CA PHE A 12 5.25 21.02 -16.88
C PHE A 12 5.23 21.43 -15.38
N ASP A 13 4.41 22.41 -15.03
CA ASP A 13 4.07 22.82 -13.65
C ASP A 13 2.67 22.27 -13.30
N LEU A 14 2.47 21.78 -12.07
CA LEU A 14 1.23 21.19 -11.53
C LEU A 14 0.00 22.11 -11.66
N LYS A 15 0.17 23.43 -11.82
CA LYS A 15 -0.94 24.36 -12.15
C LYS A 15 -1.54 24.14 -13.53
N GLN A 16 -0.85 23.45 -14.45
CA GLN A 16 -1.34 23.24 -15.81
C GLN A 16 -2.23 22.00 -15.96
N LEU A 17 -2.20 21.03 -15.03
CA LEU A 17 -3.11 19.86 -15.05
C LEU A 17 -4.59 20.26 -14.91
N SER A 18 -4.88 21.33 -14.18
CA SER A 18 -6.23 21.91 -14.10
C SER A 18 -6.63 22.74 -15.33
N ALA A 19 -5.69 22.99 -16.26
CA ALA A 19 -5.91 23.76 -17.48
C ALA A 19 -5.83 22.90 -18.77
N ILE A 20 -5.65 21.58 -18.65
CA ILE A 20 -5.63 20.67 -19.80
C ILE A 20 -7.05 20.47 -20.30
N THR A 21 -7.40 21.14 -21.40
CA THR A 21 -8.63 20.84 -22.13
C THR A 21 -8.56 19.48 -22.83
N PRO A 22 -9.68 18.76 -23.01
CA PRO A 22 -9.75 17.41 -23.61
C PRO A 22 -9.03 17.25 -24.96
N SER A 23 -8.84 18.33 -25.70
CA SER A 23 -8.16 18.38 -27.00
C SER A 23 -6.63 18.28 -26.95
N LYS A 24 -5.99 18.59 -25.81
CA LYS A 24 -4.52 18.48 -25.66
C LYS A 24 -4.09 17.10 -25.16
N LEU A 25 -4.83 16.56 -24.18
CA LEU A 25 -4.62 15.18 -23.73
C LEU A 25 -4.79 14.18 -24.88
N SER A 26 -5.69 14.47 -25.85
CA SER A 26 -5.93 13.60 -27.00
C SER A 26 -4.88 13.66 -28.11
N ALA A 27 -4.00 14.66 -28.15
CA ALA A 27 -2.92 14.74 -29.15
C ALA A 27 -1.65 14.02 -28.67
N GLU A 28 -1.31 14.16 -27.39
CA GLU A 28 -0.13 13.52 -26.76
C GLU A 28 -0.45 12.06 -26.34
N VAL A 29 -1.70 11.77 -25.93
CA VAL A 29 -2.19 10.37 -25.84
C VAL A 29 -2.38 9.76 -27.22
N ARG A 30 -2.56 10.57 -28.29
CA ARG A 30 -2.52 10.07 -29.68
C ARG A 30 -1.14 9.58 -30.08
N GLU A 31 -0.06 10.29 -29.73
CA GLU A 31 1.29 9.75 -29.93
C GLU A 31 1.53 8.46 -29.13
N LEU A 32 0.97 8.34 -27.91
CA LEU A 32 1.00 7.07 -27.14
C LEU A 32 0.11 5.96 -27.74
N THR A 33 -0.98 6.31 -28.45
CA THR A 33 -1.92 5.36 -29.08
C THR A 33 -1.62 5.07 -30.56
N GLU A 34 -0.76 5.84 -31.22
CA GLU A 34 -0.20 5.52 -32.54
C GLU A 34 0.76 4.31 -32.46
N ALA A 35 1.22 3.95 -31.26
CA ALA A 35 1.80 2.64 -30.92
C ALA A 35 0.74 1.54 -30.68
N GLY A 36 -0.42 1.61 -31.35
CA GLY A 36 -1.67 0.90 -31.05
C GLY A 36 -1.67 -0.65 -30.99
N ALA A 37 -0.53 -1.31 -31.24
CA ALA A 37 -0.35 -2.74 -31.02
C ALA A 37 0.14 -3.10 -29.59
N GLU A 38 0.78 -2.17 -28.89
CA GLU A 38 1.35 -2.41 -27.54
C GLU A 38 0.32 -2.26 -26.42
N LEU A 39 -0.60 -1.29 -26.56
CA LEU A 39 -1.67 -1.02 -25.59
C LEU A 39 -2.78 -2.08 -25.60
N THR A 40 -3.12 -2.63 -26.76
CA THR A 40 -4.11 -3.70 -26.90
C THR A 40 -3.67 -4.99 -26.19
N ALA A 41 -2.36 -5.29 -26.17
CA ALA A 41 -1.83 -6.43 -25.43
C ALA A 41 -1.94 -6.23 -23.90
N LEU A 42 -1.68 -5.03 -23.39
CA LEU A 42 -1.86 -4.66 -21.99
C LEU A 42 -3.35 -4.70 -21.58
N GLU A 43 -4.22 -4.14 -22.40
CA GLU A 43 -5.67 -4.12 -22.17
C GLU A 43 -6.26 -5.54 -22.08
N TYR A 44 -5.75 -6.44 -22.89
CA TYR A 44 -6.19 -7.84 -22.94
C TYR A 44 -5.65 -8.66 -21.75
N VAL A 45 -4.40 -8.40 -21.34
CA VAL A 45 -3.71 -9.16 -20.28
C VAL A 45 -4.07 -8.65 -18.89
N LEU A 46 -4.36 -7.36 -18.73
CA LEU A 46 -4.68 -6.70 -17.45
C LEU A 46 -6.18 -6.40 -17.26
N GLY A 47 -7.03 -6.59 -18.28
CA GLY A 47 -8.43 -6.12 -18.29
C GLY A 47 -9.49 -7.21 -18.46
N GLY A 48 -10.50 -7.16 -17.57
CA GLY A 48 -11.80 -7.83 -17.70
C GLY A 48 -12.72 -7.16 -18.73
N SER A 49 -14.05 -7.20 -18.52
CA SER A 49 -15.11 -6.81 -19.48
C SER A 49 -14.82 -5.62 -20.42
N SER A 50 -15.48 -5.56 -21.59
CA SER A 50 -15.19 -4.60 -22.68
C SER A 50 -15.13 -3.11 -22.28
N PHE A 51 -15.81 -2.68 -21.20
CA PHE A 51 -15.73 -1.31 -20.67
C PHE A 51 -14.41 -1.04 -19.92
N ALA A 52 -13.88 -2.05 -19.21
CA ALA A 52 -12.59 -1.97 -18.54
C ALA A 52 -11.44 -1.79 -19.53
N GLN A 53 -11.55 -2.35 -20.75
CA GLN A 53 -10.53 -2.26 -21.79
C GLN A 53 -10.25 -0.82 -22.24
N HIS A 54 -11.26 0.04 -22.35
CA HIS A 54 -11.06 1.46 -22.74
C HIS A 54 -10.57 2.37 -21.60
N LEU A 55 -10.89 2.02 -20.34
CA LEU A 55 -10.42 2.73 -19.15
C LEU A 55 -9.03 2.29 -18.70
N LEU A 56 -8.61 1.07 -19.06
CA LEU A 56 -7.37 0.46 -18.62
C LEU A 56 -6.14 1.32 -18.92
N PRO A 57 -5.92 1.85 -20.15
CA PRO A 57 -4.75 2.67 -20.45
C PRO A 57 -4.62 3.91 -19.58
N ARG A 58 -5.75 4.59 -19.35
CA ARG A 58 -5.77 5.87 -18.61
C ARG A 58 -5.66 5.63 -17.11
N SER A 59 -6.32 4.59 -16.60
CA SER A 59 -6.16 4.15 -15.22
C SER A 59 -4.75 3.60 -14.95
N LEU A 60 -4.12 2.96 -15.93
CA LEU A 60 -2.74 2.49 -15.87
C LEU A 60 -1.76 3.67 -15.86
N ILE A 61 -1.96 4.69 -16.69
CA ILE A 61 -1.13 5.92 -16.63
C ILE A 61 -1.28 6.61 -15.28
N PHE A 62 -2.50 6.71 -14.75
CA PHE A 62 -2.73 7.26 -13.40
C PHE A 62 -2.06 6.41 -12.30
N LEU A 63 -2.15 5.08 -12.41
CA LEU A 63 -1.49 4.10 -11.55
C LEU A 63 0.03 4.30 -11.57
N LEU A 64 0.63 4.33 -12.75
CA LEU A 64 2.06 4.55 -12.94
C LEU A 64 2.46 5.94 -12.41
N HIS A 65 1.67 6.98 -12.66
CA HIS A 65 1.93 8.34 -12.15
C HIS A 65 1.95 8.38 -10.63
N ARG A 66 1.00 7.71 -9.97
CA ARG A 66 1.00 7.62 -8.51
C ARG A 66 2.25 6.93 -8.01
N MET A 67 2.55 5.76 -8.56
CA MET A 67 3.61 4.89 -8.09
C MET A 67 4.99 5.51 -8.36
N TYR A 68 5.24 5.99 -9.57
CA TYR A 68 6.57 6.42 -10.02
C TYR A 68 6.74 7.95 -10.12
N GLY A 69 5.67 8.72 -9.95
CA GLY A 69 5.68 10.18 -10.04
C GLY A 69 5.35 10.71 -11.43
N ALA A 70 5.52 12.02 -11.61
CA ALA A 70 5.08 12.73 -12.81
C ALA A 70 6.10 12.70 -13.97
N ASN A 71 7.26 12.08 -13.79
CA ASN A 71 8.29 12.05 -14.83
C ASN A 71 7.84 11.20 -16.02
N ILE A 72 7.63 11.84 -17.17
CA ILE A 72 7.10 11.20 -18.37
C ILE A 72 8.00 10.09 -18.93
N GLU A 73 9.33 10.24 -18.84
CA GLU A 73 10.28 9.24 -19.32
C GLU A 73 10.21 7.97 -18.46
N THR A 74 10.12 8.15 -17.14
CA THR A 74 9.89 7.05 -16.19
C THR A 74 8.58 6.34 -16.50
N LEU A 75 7.48 7.07 -16.67
CA LEU A 75 6.17 6.48 -16.98
C LEU A 75 6.17 5.68 -18.29
N ASN A 76 6.76 6.24 -19.34
CA ASN A 76 6.92 5.58 -20.63
C ASN A 76 7.81 4.33 -20.52
N GLY A 77 8.86 4.39 -19.70
CA GLY A 77 9.71 3.25 -19.38
C GLY A 77 8.92 2.11 -18.72
N GLN A 78 8.10 2.41 -17.72
CA GLN A 78 7.29 1.41 -17.03
C GLN A 78 6.20 0.81 -17.93
N LEU A 79 5.59 1.62 -18.81
CA LEU A 79 4.61 1.13 -19.78
C LEU A 79 5.25 0.12 -20.77
N ARG A 80 6.43 0.46 -21.32
CA ARG A 80 7.18 -0.47 -22.19
C ARG A 80 7.57 -1.74 -21.45
N ARG A 81 8.03 -1.61 -20.20
CA ARG A 81 8.39 -2.75 -19.35
C ARG A 81 7.20 -3.70 -19.16
N LEU A 82 6.05 -3.18 -18.74
CA LEU A 82 4.83 -3.98 -18.57
C LEU A 82 4.35 -4.63 -19.89
N THR A 83 4.40 -3.89 -21.00
CA THR A 83 4.05 -4.42 -22.32
C THR A 83 4.94 -5.60 -22.70
N SER A 84 6.26 -5.45 -22.54
CA SER A 84 7.25 -6.49 -22.83
C SER A 84 7.01 -7.73 -21.97
N MET A 85 6.77 -7.54 -20.67
CA MET A 85 6.44 -8.63 -19.76
C MET A 85 5.15 -9.35 -20.15
N CYS A 86 4.09 -8.63 -20.53
CA CYS A 86 2.83 -9.21 -20.99
C CYS A 86 3.05 -10.06 -22.25
N ALA A 87 3.78 -9.54 -23.23
CA ALA A 87 4.10 -10.26 -24.47
C ALA A 87 4.92 -11.54 -24.18
N GLN A 88 5.90 -11.45 -23.29
CA GLN A 88 6.68 -12.61 -22.84
C GLN A 88 5.80 -13.64 -22.11
N PHE A 89 4.90 -13.19 -21.24
CA PHE A 89 3.98 -14.06 -20.51
C PHE A 89 3.07 -14.83 -21.46
N VAL A 90 2.43 -14.13 -22.41
CA VAL A 90 1.56 -14.75 -23.43
C VAL A 90 2.34 -15.75 -24.27
N LYS A 91 3.57 -15.41 -24.68
CA LYS A 91 4.44 -16.32 -25.44
C LYS A 91 4.79 -17.60 -24.67
N LEU A 92 5.03 -17.50 -23.36
CA LEU A 92 5.47 -18.64 -22.54
C LEU A 92 4.31 -19.50 -22.04
N TYR A 93 3.20 -18.86 -21.65
CA TYR A 93 2.13 -19.51 -20.88
C TYR A 93 0.77 -19.45 -21.56
N GLY A 94 0.68 -18.81 -22.71
CA GLY A 94 -0.56 -18.61 -23.44
C GLY A 94 -1.41 -17.49 -22.87
N ASP A 95 -2.46 -17.20 -23.60
CA ASP A 95 -3.31 -16.03 -23.42
C ASP A 95 -4.17 -16.06 -22.14
N GLY A 96 -4.66 -14.89 -21.70
CA GLY A 96 -5.59 -14.74 -20.56
C GLY A 96 -5.11 -13.79 -19.45
N PRO A 97 -5.99 -13.49 -18.47
CA PRO A 97 -5.74 -12.45 -17.48
C PRO A 97 -4.61 -12.82 -16.52
N VAL A 98 -3.78 -11.83 -16.17
CA VAL A 98 -2.72 -11.95 -15.16
C VAL A 98 -2.91 -10.90 -14.07
N SER A 99 -2.41 -11.22 -12.88
CA SER A 99 -2.24 -10.27 -11.79
C SER A 99 -0.84 -9.68 -11.83
N VAL A 100 -0.68 -8.46 -11.33
CA VAL A 100 0.62 -7.78 -11.24
C VAL A 100 0.90 -7.41 -9.78
N LEU A 101 2.07 -7.79 -9.28
CA LEU A 101 2.59 -7.35 -7.99
C LEU A 101 3.85 -6.52 -8.19
N ARG A 102 4.02 -5.50 -7.36
CA ARG A 102 5.25 -4.70 -7.25
C ARG A 102 5.87 -4.87 -5.87
N ALA A 103 7.19 -5.06 -5.82
CA ALA A 103 7.99 -4.98 -4.61
C ALA A 103 9.10 -3.92 -4.79
N PRO A 104 9.17 -2.87 -3.95
CA PRO A 104 10.23 -1.87 -4.05
C PRO A 104 11.60 -2.41 -3.64
N ALA A 105 12.68 -1.75 -4.06
CA ALA A 105 13.99 -1.91 -3.43
C ALA A 105 13.96 -1.41 -1.97
N ARG A 106 14.73 -2.02 -1.07
CA ARG A 106 14.98 -1.47 0.27
C ARG A 106 16.14 -0.49 0.20
N ILE A 107 15.96 0.68 0.80
CA ILE A 107 17.07 1.58 1.15
C ILE A 107 17.17 1.66 2.67
N ASN A 108 18.33 1.26 3.21
CA ASN A 108 18.58 1.31 4.66
C ASN A 108 19.32 2.58 5.06
N ILE A 109 18.67 3.44 5.86
CA ILE A 109 19.29 4.66 6.33
C ILE A 109 20.26 4.33 7.48
N LEU A 110 19.80 3.60 8.50
CA LEU A 110 20.58 3.26 9.70
C LEU A 110 20.11 1.94 10.32
N GLY A 111 20.97 1.31 11.12
CA GLY A 111 20.70 0.01 11.74
C GLY A 111 21.09 -1.14 10.83
N GLU A 112 22.33 -1.14 10.34
CA GLU A 112 22.91 -2.30 9.65
C GLU A 112 23.34 -3.37 10.66
N HIS A 113 23.20 -4.65 10.28
CA HIS A 113 23.64 -5.79 11.10
C HIS A 113 23.05 -5.89 12.53
N VAL A 114 21.86 -5.33 12.75
CA VAL A 114 21.18 -5.37 14.06
C VAL A 114 19.84 -6.11 14.09
N ASP A 115 19.36 -6.59 12.94
CA ASP A 115 18.04 -7.21 12.75
C ASP A 115 17.93 -8.64 13.29
N TYR A 116 19.06 -9.24 13.68
CA TYR A 116 19.16 -10.54 14.34
C TYR A 116 19.73 -10.46 15.77
N VAL A 117 19.80 -9.25 16.35
CA VAL A 117 20.29 -9.00 17.72
C VAL A 117 19.12 -9.08 18.71
N SER A 118 19.23 -9.92 19.74
CA SER A 118 18.13 -10.18 20.68
C SER A 118 18.37 -9.69 22.11
N TYR A 119 19.59 -9.31 22.46
CA TYR A 119 19.98 -8.93 23.83
C TYR A 119 19.96 -7.40 24.07
N LEU A 120 19.66 -6.62 23.03
CA LEU A 120 19.47 -5.17 23.06
C LEU A 120 18.19 -4.83 22.29
N PRO A 121 17.51 -3.70 22.61
CA PRO A 121 16.35 -3.23 21.86
C PRO A 121 16.80 -2.55 20.57
N THR A 122 17.35 -3.32 19.64
CA THR A 122 17.79 -2.81 18.35
C THR A 122 16.62 -2.46 17.44
N ALA A 123 16.88 -1.51 16.55
CA ALA A 123 15.96 -1.13 15.51
C ALA A 123 16.73 -0.74 14.25
N SER A 124 16.07 -0.79 13.10
CA SER A 124 16.55 -0.23 11.84
C SER A 124 15.58 0.83 11.35
N LEU A 125 16.08 1.78 10.54
CA LEU A 125 15.29 2.90 10.02
C LEU A 125 15.35 2.97 8.50
N PRO A 126 14.56 2.19 7.77
CA PRO A 126 14.76 2.14 6.34
C PRO A 126 13.49 2.51 5.55
N PHE A 127 13.59 2.90 4.26
CA PHE A 127 12.42 3.18 3.37
C PHE A 127 12.40 2.30 2.10
N GLY A 128 11.24 2.19 1.43
CA GLY A 128 11.12 1.45 0.16
C GLY A 128 11.31 2.41 -1.01
N SER A 129 12.12 2.07 -2.01
CA SER A 129 12.36 2.95 -3.15
C SER A 129 11.10 3.12 -3.99
N ARG A 130 10.85 4.35 -4.43
CA ARG A 130 9.77 4.67 -5.35
C ARG A 130 10.14 4.31 -6.80
N GLU A 131 11.38 4.60 -7.17
CA GLU A 131 11.89 4.52 -8.54
C GLU A 131 12.37 3.12 -8.92
N HIS A 132 12.89 2.36 -7.96
CA HIS A 132 13.52 1.05 -8.20
C HIS A 132 12.69 -0.08 -7.58
N ASP A 133 12.27 -1.04 -8.38
CA ASP A 133 11.40 -2.13 -7.96
C ASP A 133 11.53 -3.40 -8.81
N MET A 134 10.87 -4.46 -8.34
CA MET A 134 10.63 -5.69 -9.08
C MET A 134 9.14 -5.83 -9.34
N LEU A 135 8.79 -6.13 -10.59
CA LEU A 135 7.44 -6.44 -11.03
C LEU A 135 7.31 -7.95 -11.26
N MET A 136 6.17 -8.52 -10.84
CA MET A 136 5.80 -9.90 -11.12
C MET A 136 4.42 -9.93 -11.77
N LEU A 137 4.36 -10.38 -13.02
CA LEU A 137 3.12 -10.83 -13.65
C LEU A 137 2.91 -12.29 -13.28
N TYR A 138 1.73 -12.66 -12.77
CA TYR A 138 1.45 -14.05 -12.40
C TYR A 138 0.00 -14.46 -12.67
N ARG A 139 -0.19 -15.76 -12.86
CA ARG A 139 -1.50 -16.40 -13.04
C ARG A 139 -1.53 -17.75 -12.33
N GLY A 140 -2.62 -18.04 -11.63
CA GLY A 140 -2.81 -19.34 -10.97
C GLY A 140 -2.82 -20.51 -11.97
N SER A 141 -2.13 -21.59 -11.61
CA SER A 141 -2.13 -22.84 -12.36
C SER A 141 -3.26 -23.75 -11.87
N ALA A 142 -3.86 -24.54 -12.76
CA ALA A 142 -4.86 -25.54 -12.40
C ALA A 142 -4.26 -26.76 -11.66
N ILE A 143 -2.93 -26.90 -11.70
CA ILE A 143 -2.17 -27.98 -11.08
C ILE A 143 -1.21 -27.43 -10.02
N ASP A 144 -0.52 -28.31 -9.30
CA ASP A 144 0.46 -27.98 -8.26
C ASP A 144 1.80 -27.49 -8.82
N ARG A 145 1.85 -27.04 -10.08
CA ARG A 145 3.09 -26.68 -10.77
C ARG A 145 3.32 -25.18 -10.78
N VAL A 146 4.52 -24.79 -10.39
CA VAL A 146 5.03 -23.42 -10.52
C VAL A 146 5.95 -23.35 -11.73
N ARG A 147 5.75 -22.37 -12.60
CA ARG A 147 6.61 -22.10 -13.77
C ARG A 147 7.03 -20.64 -13.74
N GLY A 148 8.33 -20.38 -13.79
CA GLY A 148 8.89 -19.05 -13.66
C GLY A 148 9.78 -18.68 -14.83
N ALA A 149 9.74 -17.43 -15.24
CA ALA A 149 10.69 -16.84 -16.18
C ALA A 149 11.06 -15.41 -15.76
N SER A 150 12.22 -14.96 -16.22
CA SER A 150 12.68 -13.58 -16.06
C SER A 150 12.74 -12.88 -17.42
N ALA A 151 12.50 -11.57 -17.43
CA ALA A 151 12.79 -10.71 -18.56
C ALA A 151 14.30 -10.51 -18.76
N LEU A 152 15.08 -10.66 -17.69
CA LEU A 152 16.54 -10.62 -17.74
C LEU A 152 17.08 -11.97 -18.22
N LYS A 153 17.82 -11.97 -19.34
CA LYS A 153 18.28 -13.18 -20.03
C LYS A 153 19.24 -14.06 -19.22
N GLU A 154 19.92 -13.48 -18.24
CA GLU A 154 20.85 -14.17 -17.33
C GLU A 154 20.14 -15.14 -16.36
N TYR A 155 18.83 -14.99 -16.15
CA TYR A 155 18.03 -15.87 -15.28
C TYR A 155 17.13 -16.78 -16.13
N PRO A 156 17.57 -18.02 -16.43
CA PRO A 156 16.83 -18.91 -17.31
C PRO A 156 15.48 -19.36 -16.68
N PRO A 157 14.46 -19.65 -17.50
CA PRO A 157 13.19 -20.17 -17.02
C PRO A 157 13.33 -21.51 -16.27
N PHE A 158 12.43 -21.77 -15.33
CA PHE A 158 12.39 -23.00 -14.56
C PHE A 158 10.95 -23.47 -14.28
N SER A 159 10.81 -24.72 -13.82
CA SER A 159 9.55 -25.22 -13.27
C SER A 159 9.80 -26.24 -12.16
N PHE A 160 8.87 -26.31 -11.19
CA PHE A 160 8.85 -27.33 -10.14
C PHE A 160 7.39 -27.61 -9.71
N THR A 161 7.14 -28.75 -9.08
CA THR A 161 5.85 -29.03 -8.40
C THR A 161 5.93 -28.74 -6.91
N LEU A 162 4.83 -28.30 -6.32
CA LEU A 162 4.74 -28.05 -4.88
C LEU A 162 5.08 -29.31 -4.06
N THR A 163 4.86 -30.49 -4.66
CA THR A 163 5.14 -31.82 -4.11
C THR A 163 6.62 -32.20 -4.07
N GLU A 164 7.50 -31.53 -4.81
CA GLU A 164 8.96 -31.70 -4.72
C GLU A 164 9.55 -31.17 -3.40
N GLY A 165 8.80 -30.30 -2.71
CA GLY A 165 9.21 -29.71 -1.44
C GLY A 165 9.02 -30.61 -0.21
N PRO A 166 9.25 -30.08 0.99
CA PRO A 166 9.02 -30.78 2.25
C PRO A 166 7.64 -31.44 2.34
N PRO A 167 7.51 -32.55 3.09
CA PRO A 167 6.20 -33.07 3.46
C PRO A 167 5.41 -32.02 4.26
N LEU A 168 4.10 -32.19 4.33
CA LEU A 168 3.25 -31.31 5.16
C LEU A 168 3.72 -31.39 6.62
N GLY A 169 3.74 -30.23 7.29
CA GLY A 169 4.16 -30.15 8.69
C GLY A 169 3.30 -31.03 9.59
N THR A 170 3.94 -31.72 10.54
CA THR A 170 3.30 -32.70 11.43
C THR A 170 3.35 -32.31 12.90
N SER A 171 4.18 -31.33 13.29
CA SER A 171 4.36 -30.94 14.69
C SER A 171 3.35 -29.91 15.20
N GLY A 172 2.55 -29.31 14.31
CA GLY A 172 1.71 -28.15 14.63
C GLY A 172 2.50 -26.85 14.77
N ASN A 173 3.82 -26.86 14.59
CA ASN A 173 4.67 -25.68 14.53
C ASN A 173 5.45 -25.62 13.20
N ALA A 174 4.93 -24.80 12.28
CA ALA A 174 5.49 -24.64 10.95
C ALA A 174 6.95 -24.19 10.92
N GLU A 175 7.40 -23.39 11.90
CA GLU A 175 8.79 -22.94 11.96
C GLU A 175 9.72 -24.07 12.40
N SER A 176 9.30 -24.87 13.38
CA SER A 176 10.07 -26.05 13.79
C SER A 176 10.18 -27.06 12.66
N ASP A 177 9.07 -27.34 11.96
CA ASP A 177 9.05 -28.27 10.82
C ASP A 177 9.95 -27.77 9.69
N TRP A 178 9.91 -26.46 9.40
CA TRP A 178 10.77 -25.83 8.40
C TRP A 178 12.25 -25.91 8.76
N LEU A 179 12.61 -25.60 10.01
CA LEU A 179 13.99 -25.68 10.49
C LEU A 179 14.52 -27.12 10.45
N SER A 180 13.72 -28.10 10.86
CA SER A 180 14.09 -29.52 10.76
C SER A 180 14.36 -29.92 9.31
N TYR A 181 13.47 -29.54 8.38
CA TYR A 181 13.67 -29.83 6.97
C TYR A 181 14.95 -29.20 6.41
N LEU A 182 15.19 -27.92 6.69
CA LEU A 182 16.38 -27.20 6.25
C LEU A 182 17.67 -27.75 6.90
N TYR A 183 17.58 -28.40 8.05
CA TYR A 183 18.71 -29.06 8.70
C TYR A 183 19.04 -30.40 8.04
N GLU A 184 18.02 -31.19 7.71
CA GLU A 184 18.18 -32.49 7.07
C GLU A 184 18.61 -32.39 5.58
N HIS A 185 18.38 -31.23 4.96
CA HIS A 185 18.66 -30.99 3.54
C HIS A 185 19.69 -29.87 3.39
N PRO A 186 20.92 -30.15 2.92
CA PRO A 186 21.92 -29.11 2.71
C PRO A 186 21.44 -28.06 1.69
N ALA A 187 22.00 -26.85 1.79
CA ALA A 187 21.66 -25.77 0.86
C ALA A 187 21.92 -26.20 -0.59
N TYR A 188 20.93 -26.02 -1.44
CA TYR A 188 21.01 -26.31 -2.87
C TYR A 188 22.04 -25.40 -3.55
N ALA A 189 22.58 -25.84 -4.69
CA ALA A 189 23.45 -25.00 -5.52
C ALA A 189 22.77 -23.63 -5.76
N PRO A 190 23.53 -22.51 -5.70
CA PRO A 190 22.97 -21.18 -5.87
C PRO A 190 22.21 -21.05 -7.19
N ASP A 191 20.90 -20.86 -7.11
CA ASP A 191 20.01 -20.71 -8.26
C ASP A 191 18.83 -19.83 -7.86
N TRP A 192 18.41 -18.95 -8.78
CA TRP A 192 17.36 -17.97 -8.48
C TRP A 192 15.99 -18.61 -8.23
N SER A 193 15.74 -19.83 -8.74
CA SER A 193 14.51 -20.58 -8.45
C SER A 193 14.37 -20.94 -6.97
N ASN A 194 15.48 -21.00 -6.22
CA ASN A 194 15.46 -21.36 -4.80
C ASN A 194 14.71 -20.31 -3.96
N TYR A 195 14.73 -19.04 -4.33
CA TYR A 195 13.93 -17.99 -3.66
C TYR A 195 12.42 -18.25 -3.80
N VAL A 196 11.99 -18.69 -4.98
CA VAL A 196 10.58 -18.99 -5.27
C VAL A 196 10.15 -20.33 -4.66
N LYS A 197 11.03 -21.34 -4.70
CA LYS A 197 10.83 -22.63 -4.02
C LYS A 197 10.69 -22.42 -2.51
N GLY A 198 11.57 -21.66 -1.89
CA GLY A 198 11.51 -21.31 -0.47
C GLY A 198 10.14 -20.72 -0.09
N ALA A 199 9.68 -19.72 -0.84
CA ALA A 199 8.36 -19.11 -0.66
C ALA A 199 7.20 -20.11 -0.76
N ALA A 200 7.17 -20.90 -1.85
CA ALA A 200 6.09 -21.85 -2.11
C ALA A 200 6.06 -23.00 -1.09
N PHE A 201 7.23 -23.54 -0.73
CA PHE A 201 7.38 -24.65 0.21
C PHE A 201 7.08 -24.24 1.64
N PHE A 202 7.56 -23.06 2.07
CA PHE A 202 7.23 -22.54 3.40
C PHE A 202 5.72 -22.30 3.54
N ALA A 203 5.08 -21.72 2.51
CA ALA A 203 3.63 -21.56 2.50
C ALA A 203 2.90 -22.91 2.61
N ARG A 204 3.40 -23.96 1.94
CA ARG A 204 2.83 -25.31 2.03
C ARG A 204 2.98 -25.94 3.41
N ILE A 205 4.13 -25.78 4.09
CA ILE A 205 4.27 -26.23 5.49
C ILE A 205 3.30 -25.48 6.39
N LYS A 206 3.25 -24.15 6.28
CA LYS A 206 2.46 -23.31 7.19
C LYS A 206 0.96 -23.45 7.02
N CYS A 207 0.49 -23.46 5.77
CA CYS A 207 -0.94 -23.47 5.45
C CYS A 207 -1.48 -24.87 5.12
N GLY A 208 -0.59 -25.86 5.04
CA GLY A 208 -0.94 -27.26 4.87
C GLY A 208 -1.66 -27.53 3.55
N ALA A 209 -2.69 -28.38 3.62
CA ALA A 209 -3.47 -28.82 2.47
C ALA A 209 -4.28 -27.71 1.77
N GLN A 210 -4.23 -26.46 2.24
CA GLN A 210 -4.84 -25.32 1.55
C GLN A 210 -4.01 -24.85 0.35
N VAL A 211 -2.70 -25.11 0.34
CA VAL A 211 -1.82 -24.77 -0.79
C VAL A 211 -1.82 -25.93 -1.78
N ARG A 212 -2.67 -25.83 -2.81
CA ARG A 212 -2.90 -26.89 -3.82
C ARG A 212 -2.52 -26.46 -5.23
N ARG A 213 -2.60 -25.17 -5.53
CA ARG A 213 -2.35 -24.60 -6.85
C ARG A 213 -0.97 -23.97 -6.91
N GLY A 214 -0.22 -24.27 -7.96
CA GLY A 214 0.95 -23.51 -8.36
C GLY A 214 0.56 -22.27 -9.16
N PHE A 215 1.53 -21.64 -9.80
CA PHE A 215 1.32 -20.43 -10.60
C PHE A 215 2.39 -20.27 -11.68
N ASP A 216 2.01 -19.63 -12.77
CA ASP A 216 2.92 -19.18 -13.82
C ASP A 216 3.30 -17.73 -13.56
N PHE A 217 4.56 -17.36 -13.73
CA PHE A 217 4.98 -15.97 -13.55
C PHE A 217 6.11 -15.52 -14.47
N VAL A 218 6.12 -14.23 -14.78
CA VAL A 218 7.25 -13.50 -15.38
C VAL A 218 7.66 -12.38 -14.44
N VAL A 219 8.95 -12.28 -14.12
CA VAL A 219 9.52 -11.16 -13.35
C VAL A 219 10.40 -10.27 -14.21
N ASP A 220 10.43 -8.99 -13.87
CA ASP A 220 11.40 -8.02 -14.35
C ASP A 220 11.85 -7.17 -13.16
N SER A 221 13.15 -6.93 -13.02
CA SER A 221 13.73 -6.22 -11.87
C SER A 221 14.53 -5.01 -12.33
N GLY A 222 14.15 -3.83 -11.85
CA GLY A 222 15.00 -2.65 -11.86
C GLY A 222 15.93 -2.58 -10.63
N ILE A 223 15.78 -3.51 -9.67
CA ILE A 223 16.66 -3.62 -8.51
C ILE A 223 17.95 -4.36 -8.93
N PRO A 224 19.14 -3.75 -8.79
CA PRO A 224 20.41 -4.40 -9.13
C PRO A 224 20.65 -5.66 -8.29
N ALA A 225 20.97 -6.76 -8.94
CA ALA A 225 21.26 -8.02 -8.26
C ALA A 225 22.59 -7.92 -7.47
N GLY A 226 22.60 -8.41 -6.23
CA GLY A 226 23.82 -8.45 -5.41
C GLY A 226 24.30 -7.09 -4.88
N GLY A 227 23.51 -6.02 -5.04
CA GLY A 227 23.86 -4.67 -4.59
C GLY A 227 23.59 -4.37 -3.12
N GLY A 228 22.94 -5.25 -2.36
CA GLY A 228 22.49 -4.92 -0.99
C GLY A 228 21.21 -4.06 -0.93
N ALA A 229 20.48 -3.95 -2.06
CA ALA A 229 19.16 -3.31 -2.15
C ALA A 229 17.99 -4.32 -2.11
N SER A 230 18.27 -5.54 -1.66
CA SER A 230 17.29 -6.60 -1.36
C SER A 230 16.50 -7.15 -2.56
N SER A 231 17.12 -7.28 -3.73
CA SER A 231 16.47 -7.89 -4.91
C SER A 231 16.02 -9.35 -4.66
N SER A 232 16.76 -10.10 -3.84
CA SER A 232 16.40 -11.47 -3.45
C SER A 232 15.13 -11.50 -2.59
N SER A 233 15.10 -10.69 -1.53
CA SER A 233 13.95 -10.61 -0.62
C SER A 233 12.70 -10.07 -1.35
N ALA A 234 12.86 -9.16 -2.32
CA ALA A 234 11.76 -8.73 -3.19
C ALA A 234 11.13 -9.90 -3.94
N LEU A 235 11.95 -10.77 -4.54
CA LEU A 235 11.46 -11.97 -5.23
C LEU A 235 10.76 -12.95 -4.27
N VAL A 236 11.31 -13.15 -3.07
CA VAL A 236 10.71 -14.02 -2.04
C VAL A 236 9.36 -13.47 -1.57
N VAL A 237 9.26 -12.16 -1.34
CA VAL A 237 8.00 -11.49 -0.95
C VAL A 237 6.96 -11.62 -2.07
N LEU A 238 7.34 -11.35 -3.32
CA LEU A 238 6.44 -11.47 -4.48
C LEU A 238 5.93 -12.91 -4.65
N ALA A 239 6.82 -13.90 -4.59
CA ALA A 239 6.44 -15.31 -4.67
C ALA A 239 5.56 -15.75 -3.49
N SER A 240 5.85 -15.25 -2.27
CA SER A 240 5.05 -15.53 -1.07
C SER A 240 3.65 -14.93 -1.15
N ALA A 241 3.53 -13.75 -1.76
CA ALA A 241 2.23 -13.11 -2.02
C ALA A 241 1.46 -13.85 -3.12
N ALA A 242 2.12 -14.18 -4.23
CA ALA A 242 1.52 -14.88 -5.37
C ALA A 242 0.98 -16.25 -4.97
N VAL A 243 1.77 -17.09 -4.27
CA VAL A 243 1.31 -18.43 -3.84
C VAL A 243 0.09 -18.36 -2.92
N ARG A 244 -0.03 -17.31 -2.11
CA ARG A 244 -1.20 -17.09 -1.25
C ARG A 244 -2.41 -16.62 -2.03
N ASP A 245 -2.26 -15.63 -2.89
CA ASP A 245 -3.37 -15.12 -3.71
C ASP A 245 -3.95 -16.21 -4.63
N VAL A 246 -3.09 -16.98 -5.31
CA VAL A 246 -3.56 -18.08 -6.18
C VAL A 246 -4.19 -19.21 -5.38
N ASN A 247 -3.96 -19.32 -4.07
CA ASN A 247 -4.65 -20.29 -3.20
C ASN A 247 -5.74 -19.65 -2.33
N LYS A 248 -6.06 -18.36 -2.54
CA LYS A 248 -7.08 -17.60 -1.80
C LYS A 248 -6.85 -17.60 -0.29
N LEU A 249 -5.58 -17.49 0.09
CA LEU A 249 -5.12 -17.39 1.46
C LEU A 249 -4.94 -15.92 1.86
N SER A 250 -5.61 -15.51 2.94
CA SER A 250 -5.45 -14.18 3.48
C SER A 250 -4.12 -14.02 4.23
N TYR A 251 -3.57 -12.82 4.24
CA TYR A 251 -2.39 -12.47 5.03
C TYR A 251 -2.42 -11.01 5.46
N ALA A 252 -1.85 -10.74 6.64
CA ALA A 252 -1.46 -9.39 7.03
C ALA A 252 -0.06 -9.08 6.45
N PRO A 253 0.24 -7.83 6.05
CA PRO A 253 1.55 -7.45 5.49
C PRO A 253 2.74 -7.83 6.39
N MET A 254 2.67 -7.57 7.69
CA MET A 254 3.70 -7.98 8.66
C MET A 254 3.83 -9.52 8.75
N GLY A 255 2.70 -10.24 8.70
CA GLY A 255 2.72 -11.70 8.69
C GLY A 255 3.38 -12.27 7.43
N LEU A 256 3.10 -11.67 6.26
CA LEU A 256 3.75 -12.03 5.00
C LEU A 256 5.26 -11.75 5.06
N ALA A 257 5.67 -10.59 5.56
CA ALA A 257 7.09 -10.25 5.72
C ALA A 257 7.85 -11.29 6.55
N ARG A 258 7.32 -11.67 7.72
CA ARG A 258 7.95 -12.66 8.61
C ARG A 258 8.04 -14.04 7.97
N ASP A 259 7.01 -14.43 7.24
CA ASP A 259 6.98 -15.71 6.54
C ASP A 259 7.95 -15.73 5.37
N ALA A 260 8.05 -14.63 4.61
CA ALA A 260 9.00 -14.47 3.52
C ALA A 260 10.44 -14.50 4.04
N ALA A 261 10.74 -13.85 5.18
CA ALA A 261 12.06 -13.89 5.80
C ALA A 261 12.49 -15.33 6.16
N LYS A 262 11.57 -16.12 6.72
CA LYS A 262 11.81 -17.54 7.01
C LYS A 262 11.91 -18.37 5.74
N ALA A 263 11.11 -18.06 4.73
CA ALA A 263 11.15 -18.75 3.44
C ALA A 263 12.50 -18.56 2.72
N GLU A 264 13.11 -17.37 2.82
CA GLU A 264 14.42 -17.09 2.23
C GLU A 264 15.53 -17.99 2.80
N TRP A 265 15.37 -18.53 4.03
CA TRP A 265 16.31 -19.48 4.61
C TRP A 265 16.54 -20.75 3.76
N TYR A 266 15.65 -21.05 2.82
CA TYR A 266 15.84 -22.13 1.85
C TYR A 266 17.11 -21.97 1.00
N VAL A 267 17.59 -20.74 0.78
CA VAL A 267 18.80 -20.48 -0.03
C VAL A 267 20.11 -20.61 0.76
N GLY A 268 20.02 -20.92 2.05
CA GLY A 268 21.18 -21.12 2.94
C GLY A 268 21.57 -19.90 3.77
N THR A 269 21.11 -18.70 3.42
CA THR A 269 21.30 -17.51 4.27
C THR A 269 20.42 -17.59 5.52
N ARG A 270 20.91 -17.03 6.63
CA ARG A 270 20.20 -16.99 7.93
C ARG A 270 20.01 -15.56 8.42
N GLY A 271 19.74 -14.65 7.48
CA GLY A 271 19.47 -13.23 7.74
C GLY A 271 18.20 -12.99 8.57
N GLY A 272 18.02 -11.75 9.02
CA GLY A 272 16.82 -11.32 9.71
C GLY A 272 15.69 -10.91 8.76
N ALA A 273 14.80 -10.04 9.24
CA ALA A 273 13.53 -9.72 8.58
C ALA A 273 13.44 -8.28 8.05
N MET A 274 14.50 -7.46 8.19
CA MET A 274 14.48 -6.04 7.81
C MET A 274 13.92 -5.85 6.40
N ASP A 275 14.55 -6.48 5.41
CA ASP A 275 14.23 -6.37 3.99
C ASP A 275 12.80 -6.77 3.68
N HIS A 276 12.28 -7.81 4.34
CA HIS A 276 10.94 -8.29 4.10
C HIS A 276 9.88 -7.37 4.71
N ILE A 277 10.12 -6.92 5.95
CA ILE A 277 9.23 -6.01 6.69
C ILE A 277 9.07 -4.72 5.90
N THR A 278 10.20 -4.20 5.41
CA THR A 278 10.25 -3.10 4.46
C THR A 278 9.35 -3.27 3.28
N ILE A 279 9.59 -4.34 2.52
CA ILE A 279 9.04 -4.47 1.19
C ILE A 279 7.54 -4.57 1.36
N CYS A 280 7.05 -5.22 2.41
CA CYS A 280 5.64 -5.29 2.73
C CYS A 280 5.03 -4.01 3.34
N LEU A 281 5.79 -3.20 4.10
CA LEU A 281 5.23 -2.11 4.93
C LEU A 281 5.65 -0.71 4.53
N ALA A 282 6.48 -0.54 3.49
CA ALA A 282 6.90 0.78 3.05
C ALA A 282 5.69 1.63 2.68
N LYS A 283 5.79 2.92 2.97
CA LYS A 283 4.77 3.91 2.71
C LYS A 283 5.45 5.12 2.10
N ARG A 284 4.83 5.68 1.07
CA ARG A 284 5.30 6.90 0.44
C ARG A 284 5.61 8.01 1.45
N ASP A 285 6.69 8.74 1.18
CA ASP A 285 7.18 9.87 1.99
C ASP A 285 7.58 9.51 3.44
N HIS A 286 7.68 8.21 3.78
CA HIS A 286 8.04 7.74 5.11
C HIS A 286 9.18 6.72 5.11
N ALA A 287 10.04 6.79 6.13
CA ALA A 287 10.82 5.66 6.60
C ALA A 287 9.98 4.77 7.53
N ILE A 288 10.49 3.58 7.83
CA ILE A 288 9.89 2.65 8.80
C ILE A 288 10.88 2.47 9.94
N LEU A 289 10.51 2.78 11.18
CA LEU A 289 11.26 2.33 12.33
C LEU A 289 10.83 0.89 12.64
N ILE A 290 11.75 -0.06 12.45
CA ILE A 290 11.52 -1.49 12.68
C ILE A 290 12.24 -1.87 13.97
N ALA A 291 11.49 -2.16 15.03
CA ALA A 291 12.04 -2.62 16.31
C ALA A 291 11.94 -4.16 16.41
N TYR A 292 13.06 -4.81 16.74
CA TYR A 292 13.17 -6.26 16.62
C TYR A 292 12.75 -7.02 17.88
N LEU A 293 12.90 -6.42 19.05
CA LEU A 293 12.59 -7.07 20.33
C LEU A 293 11.08 -7.22 20.56
N ASP A 294 10.33 -6.14 20.35
CA ASP A 294 8.86 -6.10 20.44
C ASP A 294 8.15 -6.41 19.11
N GLN A 295 8.95 -6.56 18.04
CA GLN A 295 8.51 -6.84 16.67
C GLN A 295 7.53 -5.79 16.12
N GLN A 296 7.69 -4.53 16.51
CA GLN A 296 6.89 -3.40 16.05
C GLN A 296 7.49 -2.75 14.81
N ALA A 297 6.61 -2.19 13.97
CA ALA A 297 7.00 -1.33 12.87
C ALA A 297 6.09 -0.11 12.83
N ARG A 298 6.69 1.08 12.76
CA ARG A 298 5.94 2.34 12.66
C ARG A 298 6.56 3.28 11.65
N HIS A 299 5.74 4.06 10.97
CA HIS A 299 6.20 5.02 9.97
C HIS A 299 6.75 6.28 10.64
N VAL A 300 7.82 6.83 10.05
CA VAL A 300 8.45 8.08 10.43
C VAL A 300 8.56 8.93 9.17
N ALA A 301 7.94 10.11 9.15
CA ALA A 301 7.93 10.94 7.95
C ALA A 301 9.35 11.42 7.62
N LEU A 302 9.67 11.44 6.32
CA LEU A 302 10.92 12.00 5.82
C LEU A 302 10.66 13.38 5.19
N PRO A 303 11.56 14.36 5.37
CA PRO A 303 11.41 15.66 4.73
C PRO A 303 11.47 15.53 3.20
N GLY A 304 10.73 16.42 2.51
CA GLY A 304 10.32 16.26 1.11
C GLY A 304 11.41 16.36 0.03
N GLN A 305 11.00 16.73 -1.19
CA GLN A 305 11.79 16.63 -2.44
C GLN A 305 13.08 17.46 -2.53
N GLN A 306 13.50 18.14 -1.47
CA GLN A 306 14.76 18.89 -1.43
C GLN A 306 15.97 17.97 -1.27
N PHE A 307 15.77 16.76 -0.73
CA PHE A 307 16.84 15.78 -0.50
C PHE A 307 16.67 14.56 -1.39
N ARG A 308 17.78 13.87 -1.67
CA ARG A 308 17.82 12.60 -2.39
C ARG A 308 18.71 11.61 -1.66
N TRP A 309 18.32 10.35 -1.81
CA TRP A 309 19.09 9.20 -1.36
C TRP A 309 19.67 8.55 -2.61
N ILE A 310 21.00 8.55 -2.74
CA ILE A 310 21.66 7.95 -3.91
C ILE A 310 22.51 6.79 -3.44
N THR A 311 22.38 5.64 -4.08
CA THR A 311 23.29 4.52 -3.87
C THR A 311 24.22 4.34 -5.05
N PHE A 312 25.50 4.11 -4.76
CA PHE A 312 26.53 3.76 -5.73
C PHE A 312 27.05 2.37 -5.43
N PHE A 313 26.94 1.47 -6.40
CA PHE A 313 27.41 0.10 -6.29
C PHE A 313 28.93 0.07 -6.51
N SER A 314 29.65 -0.41 -5.51
CA SER A 314 31.08 -0.67 -5.59
C SER A 314 31.32 -1.92 -6.42
N GLN A 315 31.34 -3.08 -5.78
CA GLN A 315 31.51 -4.39 -6.38
C GLN A 315 30.64 -5.42 -5.69
N ALA A 316 30.39 -6.56 -6.34
CA ALA A 316 29.71 -7.65 -5.67
C ALA A 316 30.60 -8.15 -4.53
N ALA A 317 30.00 -8.43 -3.37
CA ALA A 317 30.70 -9.17 -2.33
C ALA A 317 31.17 -10.50 -2.91
N ASP A 318 32.44 -10.86 -2.67
CA ASP A 318 32.96 -12.16 -3.08
C ASP A 318 32.11 -13.25 -2.43
N LYS A 319 31.42 -14.05 -3.25
CA LYS A 319 30.57 -15.16 -2.78
C LYS A 319 31.38 -16.44 -2.54
N GLY A 320 32.70 -16.34 -2.54
CA GLY A 320 33.62 -17.39 -2.15
C GLY A 320 33.32 -17.95 -0.76
N ARG A 321 33.74 -19.20 -0.54
CA ARG A 321 33.52 -19.94 0.71
C ARG A 321 33.99 -19.14 1.94
N ASP A 322 35.13 -18.48 1.84
CA ASP A 322 35.75 -17.78 2.97
C ASP A 322 34.96 -16.55 3.43
N VAL A 323 34.51 -15.71 2.50
CA VAL A 323 33.67 -14.53 2.80
C VAL A 323 32.31 -14.96 3.35
N MET A 324 31.74 -16.06 2.83
CA MET A 324 30.52 -16.63 3.39
C MET A 324 30.71 -17.07 4.86
N ILE A 325 31.85 -17.68 5.19
CA ILE A 325 32.18 -18.04 6.58
C ILE A 325 32.32 -16.77 7.44
N GLU A 326 32.96 -15.71 6.93
CA GLU A 326 33.09 -14.44 7.64
C GLU A 326 31.75 -13.73 7.91
N TYR A 327 30.83 -13.75 6.95
CA TYR A 327 29.48 -13.23 7.14
C TYR A 327 28.73 -14.03 8.23
N ASN A 328 28.80 -15.36 8.13
CA ASN A 328 28.17 -16.26 9.09
C ASN A 328 28.78 -16.14 10.49
N GLU A 329 30.07 -15.83 10.61
CA GLU A 329 30.72 -15.54 11.89
C GLU A 329 30.06 -14.36 12.60
N ARG A 330 29.85 -13.24 11.89
CA ARG A 330 29.21 -12.04 12.45
C ARG A 330 27.79 -12.33 12.92
N ALA A 331 27.03 -13.08 12.13
CA ALA A 331 25.70 -13.54 12.51
C ALA A 331 25.73 -14.48 13.73
N ALA A 332 26.65 -15.45 13.78
CA ALA A 332 26.78 -16.40 14.89
C ALA A 332 27.14 -15.69 16.21
N VAL A 333 28.11 -14.77 16.16
CA VAL A 333 28.50 -13.98 17.33
C VAL A 333 27.33 -13.16 17.84
N SER A 334 26.68 -12.43 16.96
CA SER A 334 25.62 -11.48 17.32
C SER A 334 24.35 -12.16 17.82
N ARG A 335 23.96 -13.28 17.19
CA ARG A 335 22.70 -13.98 17.43
C ARG A 335 22.78 -15.03 18.53
N ILE A 336 23.95 -15.63 18.75
CA ILE A 336 24.09 -16.80 19.64
C ILE A 336 25.13 -16.54 20.72
N VAL A 337 26.36 -16.16 20.35
CA VAL A 337 27.47 -16.08 21.32
C VAL A 337 27.25 -14.96 22.32
N LEU A 338 26.97 -13.74 21.86
CA LEU A 338 26.81 -12.58 22.74
C LEU A 338 25.67 -12.75 23.76
N PRO A 339 24.44 -13.16 23.37
CA PRO A 339 23.39 -13.48 24.32
C PRO A 339 23.83 -14.51 25.38
N ALA A 340 24.52 -15.58 24.96
CA ALA A 340 24.97 -16.63 25.88
C ALA A 340 26.05 -16.14 26.86
N VAL A 341 26.99 -15.32 26.39
CA VAL A 341 28.06 -14.76 27.24
C VAL A 341 27.47 -13.79 28.27
N ILE A 342 26.55 -12.92 27.86
CA ILE A 342 25.87 -11.96 28.73
C ILE A 342 25.00 -12.69 29.76
N GLU A 343 24.19 -13.68 29.35
CA GLU A 343 23.40 -14.49 30.29
C GLU A 343 24.31 -15.29 31.24
N GLY A 344 25.49 -15.70 30.76
CA GLY A 344 26.54 -16.32 31.58
C GLY A 344 27.05 -15.45 32.72
N TRP A 345 26.92 -14.12 32.65
CA TRP A 345 27.25 -13.25 33.79
C TRP A 345 26.40 -13.57 35.02
N LYS A 346 25.18 -14.07 34.85
CA LYS A 346 24.32 -14.48 35.96
C LYS A 346 25.01 -15.45 36.92
N THR A 347 25.87 -16.33 36.40
CA THR A 347 26.61 -17.30 37.21
C THR A 347 28.07 -16.89 37.40
N LYS A 348 28.72 -16.33 36.36
CA LYS A 348 30.16 -16.03 36.38
C LYS A 348 30.51 -14.64 36.93
N LYS A 349 29.60 -13.66 36.82
CA LYS A 349 29.76 -12.26 37.29
C LYS A 349 28.41 -11.67 37.78
N PRO A 350 27.82 -12.15 38.90
CA PRO A 350 26.44 -11.82 39.28
C PRO A 350 26.17 -10.34 39.56
N GLU A 351 27.16 -9.62 40.09
CA GLU A 351 27.10 -8.17 40.30
C GLU A 351 26.94 -7.43 38.96
N LEU A 352 27.79 -7.75 37.98
CA LEU A 352 27.72 -7.20 36.62
C LEU A 352 26.40 -7.53 35.92
N TYR A 353 25.86 -8.73 36.11
CA TYR A 353 24.56 -9.11 35.56
C TYR A 353 23.40 -8.31 36.19
N THR A 354 23.52 -7.98 37.48
CA THR A 354 22.52 -7.15 38.16
C THR A 354 22.56 -5.70 37.63
N GLU A 355 23.76 -5.15 37.43
CA GLU A 355 23.95 -3.85 36.79
C GLU A 355 23.43 -3.85 35.34
N TRP A 356 23.71 -4.91 34.58
CA TRP A 356 23.18 -5.11 33.23
C TRP A 356 21.66 -5.05 33.20
N LEU A 357 20.98 -5.84 34.04
CA LEU A 357 19.52 -5.81 34.11
C LEU A 357 18.97 -4.44 34.54
N SER A 358 19.70 -3.72 35.40
CA SER A 358 19.34 -2.35 35.80
C SER A 358 19.47 -1.36 34.65
N ALA A 359 20.54 -1.45 33.88
CA ALA A 359 20.81 -0.58 32.74
C ALA A 359 19.81 -0.84 31.60
N ILE A 360 19.47 -2.10 31.33
CA ILE A 360 18.41 -2.47 30.37
C ILE A 360 17.05 -1.92 30.79
N ARG A 361 16.65 -2.08 32.06
CA ARG A 361 15.40 -1.47 32.56
C ARG A 361 15.41 0.04 32.44
N SER A 362 16.54 0.68 32.73
CA SER A 362 16.72 2.13 32.59
C SER A 362 16.56 2.57 31.13
N LEU A 363 17.05 1.78 30.18
CA LEU A 363 16.85 2.01 28.75
C LEU A 363 15.37 1.87 28.35
N GLU A 364 14.68 0.83 28.84
CA GLU A 364 13.25 0.57 28.56
C GLU A 364 12.35 1.70 29.03
N ILE A 365 12.62 2.30 30.19
CA ILE A 365 11.87 3.47 30.70
C ILE A 365 12.35 4.81 30.13
N GLY A 366 13.35 4.79 29.24
CA GLY A 366 13.87 6.00 28.58
C GLY A 366 14.73 6.90 29.47
N ALA A 367 15.38 6.35 30.51
CA ALA A 367 16.26 7.11 31.38
C ALA A 367 17.46 7.73 30.61
N THR A 368 17.84 8.95 30.99
CA THR A 368 19.01 9.62 30.43
C THR A 368 20.28 8.90 30.88
N GLY A 369 21.24 8.68 29.98
CA GLY A 369 22.51 8.01 30.28
C GLY A 369 22.48 6.48 30.22
N ALA A 370 21.30 5.84 30.12
CA ALA A 370 21.19 4.37 30.11
C ALA A 370 22.00 3.69 29.01
N LEU A 371 22.12 4.31 27.82
CA LEU A 371 22.94 3.77 26.73
C LEU A 371 24.44 3.80 27.07
N ASP A 372 24.89 4.81 27.81
CA ASP A 372 26.29 4.96 28.20
C ASP A 372 26.64 3.96 29.31
N GLU A 373 25.73 3.73 30.27
CA GLU A 373 25.85 2.66 31.26
C GLU A 373 25.97 1.28 30.60
N ILE A 374 25.09 0.97 29.64
CA ILE A 374 25.15 -0.28 28.88
C ILE A 374 26.49 -0.39 28.13
N GLU A 375 26.94 0.67 27.47
CA GLU A 375 28.20 0.66 26.74
C GLU A 375 29.40 0.39 27.66
N ILE A 376 29.43 0.99 28.86
CA ILE A 376 30.45 0.72 29.88
C ILE A 376 30.43 -0.76 30.28
N LEU A 377 29.25 -1.34 30.53
CA LEU A 377 29.12 -2.76 30.87
C LEU A 377 29.58 -3.68 29.73
N LEU A 378 29.30 -3.32 28.47
CA LEU A 378 29.76 -4.09 27.31
C LEU A 378 31.30 -4.06 27.15
N GLN A 379 32.01 -3.10 27.75
CA GLN A 379 33.49 -3.12 27.80
C GLN A 379 34.03 -4.29 28.63
N GLU A 380 33.23 -4.87 29.54
CA GLU A 380 33.61 -6.02 30.35
C GLU A 380 33.56 -7.37 29.60
N LEU A 381 32.99 -7.38 28.38
CA LEU A 381 32.99 -8.56 27.52
C LEU A 381 34.41 -8.92 27.08
N PRO A 382 34.74 -10.21 26.89
CA PRO A 382 36.02 -10.58 26.30
C PRO A 382 36.19 -9.95 24.92
N ARG A 383 37.43 -9.57 24.57
CA ARG A 383 37.71 -8.99 23.24
C ARG A 383 37.36 -9.99 22.15
N THR A 384 37.86 -11.21 22.31
CA THR A 384 37.66 -12.33 21.41
C THR A 384 37.32 -13.61 22.19
N LEU A 385 36.69 -14.57 21.50
CA LEU A 385 36.48 -15.94 21.98
C LEU A 385 36.63 -16.92 20.81
N THR A 386 37.00 -18.17 21.07
CA THR A 386 36.91 -19.25 20.08
C THR A 386 35.64 -20.07 20.25
N LEU A 387 35.21 -20.78 19.19
CA LEU A 387 34.09 -21.72 19.30
C LEU A 387 34.43 -22.91 20.22
N ALA A 388 35.69 -23.30 20.31
CA ALA A 388 36.14 -24.32 21.27
C ALA A 388 35.96 -23.86 22.72
N GLU A 389 36.26 -22.60 23.03
CA GLU A 389 35.96 -21.99 24.34
C GLU A 389 34.46 -21.94 24.59
N ILE A 390 33.67 -21.53 23.59
CA ILE A 390 32.21 -21.52 23.68
C ILE A 390 31.66 -22.94 23.93
N GLY A 391 32.21 -23.98 23.29
CA GLY A 391 31.84 -25.37 23.51
C GLY A 391 32.08 -25.86 24.94
N ARG A 392 33.16 -25.39 25.57
CA ARG A 392 33.50 -25.71 26.95
C ARG A 392 32.61 -24.97 27.95
N ASP A 393 32.43 -23.67 27.71
CA ASP A 393 31.86 -22.74 28.70
C ASP A 393 30.36 -22.51 28.54
N TYR A 394 29.84 -22.73 27.33
CA TYR A 394 28.47 -22.44 26.90
C TYR A 394 27.96 -23.54 25.93
N PRO A 395 27.86 -24.80 26.37
CA PRO A 395 27.63 -25.96 25.49
C PRO A 395 26.34 -25.87 24.67
N GLU A 396 25.27 -25.24 25.21
CA GLU A 396 24.02 -25.02 24.47
C GLU A 396 24.19 -24.03 23.31
N ALA A 397 24.96 -22.95 23.53
CA ALA A 397 25.27 -21.96 22.51
C ALA A 397 26.13 -22.57 21.41
N PHE A 398 27.14 -23.39 21.77
CA PHE A 398 27.92 -24.13 20.80
C PHE A 398 27.06 -25.09 19.97
N ALA A 399 26.15 -25.84 20.61
CA ALA A 399 25.23 -26.72 19.89
C ALA A 399 24.32 -25.93 18.92
N ALA A 400 23.87 -24.73 19.32
CA ALA A 400 23.11 -23.85 18.44
C ALA A 400 23.95 -23.32 17.26
N CYS A 401 25.21 -22.95 17.49
CA CYS A 401 26.16 -22.60 16.42
C CYS A 401 26.41 -23.77 15.48
N ALA A 402 26.63 -24.99 15.99
CA ALA A 402 26.85 -26.18 15.18
C ALA A 402 25.64 -26.52 14.31
N ARG A 403 24.43 -26.31 14.82
CA ARG A 403 23.19 -26.47 14.04
C ARG A 403 22.99 -25.39 12.98
N SER A 404 23.28 -24.13 13.32
CA SER A 404 22.94 -22.99 12.47
C SER A 404 24.04 -22.60 11.48
N PHE A 405 25.29 -22.87 11.83
CA PHE A 405 26.51 -22.48 11.11
C PHE A 405 27.53 -23.64 11.07
N PRO A 406 27.17 -24.82 10.56
CA PRO A 406 28.00 -26.03 10.66
C PRO A 406 29.38 -25.88 10.01
N ILE A 407 29.48 -25.16 8.88
CA ILE A 407 30.76 -24.92 8.19
C ILE A 407 31.70 -24.06 9.05
N LEU A 408 31.16 -22.99 9.66
CA LEU A 408 31.92 -22.13 10.57
C LEU A 408 32.47 -22.96 11.74
N VAL A 409 31.65 -23.82 12.36
CA VAL A 409 32.10 -24.67 13.46
C VAL A 409 33.14 -25.69 13.02
N ALA A 410 32.96 -26.32 11.86
CA ALA A 410 33.88 -27.33 11.37
C ALA A 410 35.27 -26.77 11.01
N GLU A 411 35.33 -25.57 10.43
CA GLU A 411 36.56 -25.04 9.83
C GLU A 411 37.24 -23.96 10.68
N ARG A 412 36.49 -23.27 11.55
CA ARG A 412 36.98 -22.14 12.35
C ARG A 412 36.78 -22.34 13.86
N ALA A 413 36.79 -23.58 14.32
CA ALA A 413 36.60 -23.92 15.75
C ALA A 413 37.55 -23.14 16.69
N GLU A 414 38.83 -23.01 16.30
CA GLU A 414 39.88 -22.32 17.06
C GLU A 414 40.11 -20.87 16.61
N HIS A 415 39.33 -20.37 15.65
CA HIS A 415 39.46 -19.00 15.17
C HIS A 415 39.00 -18.01 16.25
N GLN A 416 39.71 -16.88 16.35
CA GLN A 416 39.40 -15.83 17.32
C GLN A 416 38.24 -14.97 16.78
N LEU A 417 37.03 -15.25 17.26
CA LEU A 417 35.85 -14.47 16.90
C LEU A 417 35.87 -13.14 17.66
N GLN A 418 35.63 -12.03 16.97
CA GLN A 418 35.49 -10.72 17.59
C GLN A 418 34.17 -10.64 18.37
N VAL A 419 34.21 -10.39 19.68
CA VAL A 419 33.01 -10.39 20.54
C VAL A 419 32.68 -8.96 21.00
N ARG A 420 33.61 -8.30 21.69
CA ARG A 420 33.38 -6.96 22.26
C ARG A 420 33.06 -5.92 21.19
N SER A 421 33.84 -5.87 20.11
CA SER A 421 33.65 -4.87 19.04
C SER A 421 32.27 -5.00 18.38
N ARG A 422 31.79 -6.23 18.17
CA ARG A 422 30.44 -6.49 17.64
C ARG A 422 29.36 -5.97 18.59
N ALA A 423 29.52 -6.20 19.90
CA ALA A 423 28.59 -5.66 20.88
C ALA A 423 28.58 -4.12 20.94
N LEU A 424 29.76 -3.49 20.83
CA LEU A 424 29.90 -2.04 20.78
C LEU A 424 29.29 -1.43 19.51
N HIS A 425 29.39 -2.14 18.38
CA HIS A 425 28.66 -1.78 17.16
C HIS A 425 27.15 -1.79 17.40
N HIS A 426 26.60 -2.85 18.00
CA HIS A 426 25.15 -2.96 18.24
C HIS A 426 24.60 -1.83 19.13
N ILE A 427 25.24 -1.51 20.27
CA ILE A 427 24.79 -0.41 21.13
C ILE A 427 24.96 0.96 20.47
N GLY A 428 26.01 1.12 19.64
CA GLY A 428 26.21 2.31 18.83
C GLY A 428 25.09 2.52 17.81
N GLU A 429 24.65 1.46 17.13
CA GLU A 429 23.51 1.51 16.20
C GLU A 429 22.19 1.80 16.92
N VAL A 430 21.95 1.24 18.10
CA VAL A 430 20.78 1.61 18.94
C VAL A 430 20.75 3.12 19.18
N ARG A 431 21.89 3.72 19.54
CA ARG A 431 22.01 5.17 19.77
C ARG A 431 21.73 5.96 18.50
N ARG A 432 22.33 5.59 17.36
CA ARG A 432 22.18 6.27 16.07
C ARG A 432 20.74 6.23 15.57
N VAL A 433 20.12 5.06 15.54
CA VAL A 433 18.74 4.88 15.07
C VAL A 433 17.74 5.61 15.97
N LYS A 434 17.90 5.51 17.30
CA LYS A 434 17.06 6.26 18.25
C LYS A 434 17.16 7.77 18.04
N THR A 435 18.38 8.28 17.83
CA THR A 435 18.62 9.72 17.58
C THR A 435 17.98 10.16 16.26
N ALA A 436 18.17 9.40 15.18
CA ALA A 436 17.58 9.70 13.88
C ALA A 436 16.03 9.72 13.92
N ALA A 437 15.42 8.71 14.55
CA ALA A 437 13.97 8.64 14.71
C ALA A 437 13.43 9.85 15.49
N GLN A 438 14.07 10.22 16.60
CA GLN A 438 13.67 11.37 17.41
C GLN A 438 13.74 12.68 16.62
N VAL A 439 14.79 12.88 15.83
CA VAL A 439 14.99 14.08 15.01
C VAL A 439 13.89 14.20 13.95
N LEU A 440 13.59 13.11 13.23
CA LEU A 440 12.55 13.09 12.20
C LEU A 440 11.13 13.24 12.77
N GLU A 441 10.86 12.65 13.94
CA GLU A 441 9.59 12.81 14.64
C GLU A 441 9.37 14.23 15.12
N ASN A 442 10.43 14.89 15.59
CA ASN A 442 10.36 16.29 16.00
C ASN A 442 9.97 17.17 14.81
N LEU A 443 10.60 16.96 13.64
CA LEU A 443 10.26 17.69 12.40
C LEU A 443 8.79 17.50 11.97
N SER A 444 8.19 16.35 12.26
CA SER A 444 6.84 16.00 11.83
C SER A 444 5.73 16.68 12.65
N ARG A 445 6.06 17.35 13.76
CA ARG A 445 5.08 18.03 14.63
C ARG A 445 4.63 19.36 14.01
N PRO A 446 3.42 19.88 14.32
CA PRO A 446 3.00 21.21 13.86
C PRO A 446 3.88 22.29 14.50
N HIS A 447 4.61 23.06 13.67
CA HIS A 447 5.44 24.16 14.14
C HIS A 447 4.77 25.51 13.88
N ASN A 448 4.90 26.43 14.84
CA ASN A 448 4.55 27.85 14.70
C ASN A 448 5.76 28.72 14.29
N SER A 449 6.91 28.10 13.96
CA SER A 449 8.17 28.81 13.69
C SER A 449 8.20 29.39 12.27
N ARG A 450 8.89 30.52 12.11
CA ARG A 450 9.07 31.20 10.81
C ARG A 450 10.24 30.61 10.00
N ASP A 451 11.00 29.66 10.55
CA ASP A 451 12.29 29.19 10.01
C ASP A 451 12.35 27.66 9.76
N VAL A 452 11.24 27.05 9.31
CA VAL A 452 11.11 25.59 9.08
C VAL A 452 12.21 25.02 8.17
N GLU A 453 12.65 25.76 7.15
CA GLU A 453 13.69 25.29 6.23
C GLU A 453 15.05 25.10 6.92
N GLN A 454 15.42 25.97 7.86
CA GLN A 454 16.68 25.85 8.60
C GLN A 454 16.65 24.67 9.58
N GLU A 455 15.51 24.43 10.22
CA GLU A 455 15.32 23.28 11.12
C GLU A 455 15.44 21.96 10.34
N VAL A 456 14.82 21.88 9.16
CA VAL A 456 14.93 20.72 8.26
C VAL A 456 16.38 20.51 7.81
N ASP A 457 17.08 21.57 7.39
CA ASP A 457 18.48 21.48 6.97
C ASP A 457 19.38 20.95 8.10
N ALA A 458 19.25 21.53 9.30
CA ALA A 458 20.02 21.11 10.48
C ALA A 458 19.77 19.65 10.85
N ALA A 459 18.51 19.21 10.81
CA ALA A 459 18.14 17.82 11.05
C ALA A 459 18.74 16.87 10.01
N MET A 460 18.74 17.25 8.73
CA MET A 460 19.33 16.42 7.67
C MET A 460 20.86 16.38 7.77
N ARG A 461 21.52 17.46 8.19
CA ARG A 461 22.97 17.44 8.48
C ARG A 461 23.32 16.51 9.63
N LEU A 462 22.49 16.51 10.69
CA LEU A 462 22.63 15.57 11.79
C LEU A 462 22.45 14.13 11.30
N LEU A 463 21.44 13.86 10.47
CA LEU A 463 21.26 12.54 9.87
C LEU A 463 22.48 12.12 9.05
N GLY A 464 23.05 13.02 8.25
CA GLY A 464 24.31 12.80 7.54
C GLY A 464 25.49 12.46 8.47
N THR A 465 25.60 13.15 9.60
CA THR A 465 26.61 12.82 10.63
C THR A 465 26.41 11.42 11.20
N LEU A 466 25.16 11.01 11.42
CA LEU A 466 24.84 9.65 11.90
C LEU A 466 25.18 8.58 10.86
N LEU A 467 25.00 8.85 9.57
CA LEU A 467 25.45 7.96 8.49
C LEU A 467 26.95 7.73 8.56
N ASP A 468 27.74 8.81 8.62
CA ASP A 468 29.21 8.71 8.70
C ASP A 468 29.67 7.93 9.94
N GLN A 469 29.00 8.12 11.08
CA GLN A 469 29.27 7.38 12.30
C GLN A 469 28.90 5.90 12.19
N SER A 470 27.80 5.58 11.50
CA SER A 470 27.43 4.20 11.20
C SER A 470 28.47 3.55 10.30
N HIS A 471 28.92 4.24 9.25
CA HIS A 471 29.99 3.77 8.37
C HIS A 471 31.29 3.46 9.13
N ALA A 472 31.75 4.40 9.95
CA ALA A 472 32.95 4.20 10.77
C ALA A 472 32.79 2.98 11.69
N SER A 473 31.60 2.77 12.26
CA SER A 473 31.30 1.58 13.06
C SER A 473 31.31 0.29 12.24
N LEU A 474 30.76 0.29 11.02
CA LEU A 474 30.78 -0.85 10.10
C LEU A 474 32.21 -1.21 9.66
N ARG A 475 33.05 -0.20 9.44
CA ARG A 475 34.48 -0.38 9.09
C ARG A 475 35.31 -0.86 10.28
N ASP A 476 35.22 -0.17 11.41
CA ASP A 476 36.19 -0.31 12.50
C ASP A 476 35.75 -1.32 13.57
N LEU A 477 34.44 -1.41 13.85
CA LEU A 477 33.90 -2.30 14.88
C LEU A 477 33.28 -3.57 14.31
N TYR A 478 32.64 -3.50 13.14
CA TYR A 478 32.03 -4.66 12.48
C TYR A 478 32.89 -5.27 11.37
N GLU A 479 33.90 -4.53 10.90
CA GLU A 479 34.92 -4.95 9.93
C GLU A 479 34.32 -5.51 8.64
N VAL A 480 33.30 -4.84 8.08
CA VAL A 480 32.62 -5.27 6.85
C VAL A 480 32.87 -4.33 5.66
N SER A 481 33.69 -3.30 5.81
CA SER A 481 34.07 -2.42 4.69
C SER A 481 35.26 -2.99 3.91
N THR A 482 35.46 -2.52 2.67
CA THR A 482 36.56 -2.91 1.79
C THR A 482 37.28 -1.67 1.25
N PRO A 483 38.52 -1.81 0.72
CA PRO A 483 39.21 -0.69 0.10
C PRO A 483 38.40 0.00 -1.01
N ASP A 484 37.66 -0.77 -1.81
CA ASP A 484 36.80 -0.24 -2.87
C ASP A 484 35.61 0.57 -2.34
N VAL A 485 35.02 0.12 -1.22
CA VAL A 485 33.97 0.86 -0.52
C VAL A 485 34.52 2.15 0.10
N GLU A 486 35.68 2.10 0.76
CA GLU A 486 36.30 3.28 1.35
C GLU A 486 36.65 4.34 0.30
N ARG A 487 37.22 3.93 -0.84
CA ARG A 487 37.52 4.84 -1.96
C ARG A 487 36.25 5.52 -2.48
N LEU A 488 35.17 4.76 -2.64
CA LEU A 488 33.89 5.31 -3.11
C LEU A 488 33.30 6.30 -2.09
N ILE A 489 33.38 5.99 -0.80
CA ILE A 489 32.94 6.88 0.28
C ILE A 489 33.76 8.17 0.31
N GLU A 490 35.07 8.11 0.11
CA GLU A 490 35.92 9.31 0.06
C GLU A 490 35.49 10.27 -1.07
N ILE A 491 35.26 9.74 -2.27
CA ILE A 491 34.79 10.53 -3.42
C ILE A 491 33.42 11.16 -3.12
N ILE A 492 32.50 10.36 -2.59
CA ILE A 492 31.14 10.82 -2.25
C ILE A 492 31.18 11.89 -1.15
N ARG A 493 31.87 11.64 -0.03
CA ARG A 493 31.88 12.54 1.13
C ARG A 493 32.54 13.88 0.85
N THR A 494 33.53 13.90 -0.04
CA THR A 494 34.22 15.14 -0.45
C THR A 494 33.45 15.91 -1.52
N SER A 495 32.26 15.46 -1.93
CA SER A 495 31.44 16.12 -2.95
C SER A 495 30.50 17.20 -2.36
N PRO A 496 30.34 18.34 -3.04
CA PRO A 496 29.41 19.38 -2.61
C PRO A 496 27.98 18.87 -2.41
N GLY A 497 27.28 19.38 -1.39
CA GLY A 497 25.89 19.04 -1.09
C GLY A 497 25.68 17.69 -0.40
N VAL A 498 26.72 16.86 -0.23
CA VAL A 498 26.62 15.56 0.46
C VAL A 498 26.71 15.75 1.97
N TYR A 499 25.69 15.28 2.69
CA TYR A 499 25.61 15.44 4.15
C TYR A 499 26.27 14.29 4.89
N GLY A 500 26.12 13.07 4.36
CA GLY A 500 26.73 11.86 4.91
C GLY A 500 26.64 10.71 3.93
N ALA A 501 27.48 9.69 4.13
CA ALA A 501 27.46 8.47 3.35
C ALA A 501 27.89 7.26 4.16
N HIS A 502 27.32 6.10 3.87
CA HIS A 502 27.70 4.85 4.52
C HIS A 502 27.48 3.63 3.64
N LEU A 503 28.18 2.55 3.96
CA LEU A 503 27.93 1.22 3.41
C LEU A 503 26.50 0.75 3.72
N MET A 504 25.82 0.17 2.73
CA MET A 504 24.46 -0.35 2.84
C MET A 504 24.42 -1.86 2.52
N GLY A 505 23.72 -2.63 3.35
CA GLY A 505 23.58 -4.08 3.23
C GLY A 505 24.69 -4.87 3.94
N GLY A 506 24.84 -6.15 3.57
CA GLY A 506 25.68 -7.12 4.29
C GLY A 506 27.21 -6.92 4.23
N GLY A 507 27.67 -5.86 3.56
CA GLY A 507 29.08 -5.50 3.43
C GLY A 507 29.95 -6.41 2.54
N PHE A 508 31.27 -6.27 2.70
CA PHE A 508 32.32 -6.87 1.86
C PHE A 508 32.29 -6.42 0.38
N GLY A 509 31.73 -5.24 0.13
CA GLY A 509 31.35 -4.73 -1.19
C GLY A 509 29.95 -4.13 -1.10
N GLY A 510 29.22 -4.11 -2.20
CA GLY A 510 27.83 -3.66 -2.25
C GLY A 510 27.68 -2.16 -2.47
N ASN A 511 26.56 -1.61 -2.01
CA ASN A 511 26.19 -0.22 -2.23
C ASN A 511 26.73 0.71 -1.13
N VAL A 512 27.12 1.91 -1.53
CA VAL A 512 27.31 3.06 -0.64
C VAL A 512 26.11 3.98 -0.80
N LEU A 513 25.38 4.22 0.27
CA LEU A 513 24.28 5.18 0.33
C LEU A 513 24.80 6.57 0.69
N ALA A 514 24.35 7.59 -0.04
CA ALA A 514 24.64 9.00 0.19
C ALA A 514 23.35 9.79 0.40
N LEU A 515 23.35 10.69 1.38
CA LEU A 515 22.34 11.72 1.57
C LEU A 515 22.84 13.03 0.96
N ILE A 516 22.08 13.58 0.01
CA ILE A 516 22.47 14.78 -0.76
C ILE A 516 21.27 15.70 -1.01
N THR A 517 21.53 16.99 -1.20
CA THR A 517 20.56 17.96 -1.74
C THR A 517 20.23 17.68 -3.22
N HIS A 518 18.99 17.91 -3.64
CA HIS A 518 18.50 17.57 -4.97
C HIS A 518 19.29 18.23 -6.12
N GLU A 519 19.69 19.49 -5.95
CA GLU A 519 20.42 20.28 -6.94
C GLU A 519 21.85 19.78 -7.21
N ASN A 520 22.43 19.00 -6.30
CA ASN A 520 23.80 18.49 -6.43
C ASN A 520 23.86 17.04 -6.94
N VAL A 521 22.71 16.41 -7.20
CA VAL A 521 22.59 15.01 -7.64
C VAL A 521 23.41 14.73 -8.90
N GLU A 522 23.23 15.51 -9.95
CA GLU A 522 23.90 15.30 -11.24
C GLU A 522 25.42 15.42 -11.09
N SER A 523 25.88 16.46 -10.38
CA SER A 523 27.32 16.70 -10.15
C SER A 523 28.00 15.57 -9.38
N LEU A 524 27.31 14.96 -8.40
CA LEU A 524 27.83 13.81 -7.68
C LEU A 524 27.95 12.59 -8.60
N ILE A 525 26.94 12.34 -9.43
CA ILE A 525 26.93 11.20 -10.36
C ILE A 525 28.06 11.33 -11.38
N GLU A 526 28.24 12.51 -11.97
CA GLU A 526 29.34 12.79 -12.90
C GLU A 526 30.71 12.59 -12.24
N ARG A 527 30.87 13.08 -11.01
CA ARG A 527 32.13 12.95 -10.28
C ARG A 527 32.45 11.50 -9.93
N VAL A 528 31.48 10.73 -9.42
CA VAL A 528 31.67 9.30 -9.13
C VAL A 528 31.92 8.53 -10.43
N GLN A 529 31.25 8.88 -11.53
CA GLN A 529 31.53 8.30 -12.84
C GLN A 529 32.99 8.52 -13.23
N ALA A 530 33.49 9.75 -13.20
CA ALA A 530 34.85 10.09 -13.61
C ALA A 530 35.95 9.52 -12.68
N GLU A 531 35.76 9.58 -11.35
CA GLU A 531 36.81 9.24 -10.38
C GLU A 531 36.80 7.78 -9.93
N TYR A 532 35.65 7.09 -10.02
CA TYR A 532 35.48 5.70 -9.57
C TYR A 532 35.22 4.73 -10.73
N TYR A 533 34.19 4.97 -11.55
CA TYR A 533 33.76 3.99 -12.56
C TYR A 533 34.60 3.99 -13.84
N GLU A 534 34.91 5.16 -14.42
CA GLU A 534 35.70 5.27 -15.66
C GLU A 534 37.10 4.64 -15.54
N PRO A 535 37.86 4.82 -14.44
CA PRO A 535 39.15 4.14 -14.26
C PRO A 535 39.06 2.62 -14.25
N GLN A 536 37.86 2.06 -14.03
CA GLN A 536 37.56 0.63 -14.05
C GLN A 536 36.92 0.18 -15.37
N ASN A 537 36.81 1.06 -16.38
CA ASN A 537 36.07 0.85 -17.62
C ASN A 537 34.58 0.54 -17.42
N ARG A 538 33.97 1.13 -16.40
CA ARG A 538 32.55 0.94 -16.05
C ARG A 538 31.72 2.18 -16.38
N GLN A 539 30.44 1.99 -16.65
CA GLN A 539 29.49 3.05 -16.99
C GLN A 539 28.30 2.98 -16.04
N GLY A 540 28.47 3.60 -14.87
CA GLY A 540 27.69 3.34 -13.65
C GLY A 540 26.18 3.46 -13.84
N ILE A 541 25.69 4.51 -14.53
CA ILE A 541 24.25 4.67 -14.80
C ILE A 541 23.75 3.54 -15.71
N SER A 542 24.44 3.29 -16.83
CA SER A 542 23.98 2.36 -17.87
C SER A 542 23.99 0.89 -17.42
N GLU A 543 24.87 0.54 -16.48
CA GLU A 543 24.98 -0.80 -15.92
C GLU A 543 24.13 -0.99 -14.64
N GLY A 544 23.40 0.05 -14.20
CA GLY A 544 22.54 -0.02 -13.02
C GLY A 544 23.28 0.09 -11.67
N SER A 545 24.53 0.57 -11.68
CA SER A 545 25.32 0.79 -10.45
C SER A 545 24.92 2.04 -9.68
N VAL A 546 24.07 2.91 -10.24
CA VAL A 546 23.61 4.14 -9.58
C VAL A 546 22.09 4.11 -9.45
N MET A 547 21.59 4.27 -8.22
CA MET A 547 20.16 4.42 -7.95
C MET A 547 19.87 5.70 -7.20
N ILE A 548 19.05 6.57 -7.78
CA ILE A 548 18.44 7.70 -7.08
C ILE A 548 17.09 7.22 -6.55
N SER A 549 16.88 7.34 -5.24
CA SER A 549 15.69 6.84 -4.56
C SER A 549 14.98 7.91 -3.73
N THR A 550 13.65 7.88 -3.76
CA THR A 550 12.76 8.55 -2.82
C THR A 550 11.89 7.53 -2.08
N PRO A 551 11.33 7.87 -0.90
CA PRO A 551 10.43 6.98 -0.16
C PRO A 551 9.11 6.74 -0.90
N GLY A 552 8.87 5.49 -1.27
CA GLY A 552 7.69 5.01 -1.98
C GLY A 552 6.95 3.91 -1.23
N ASP A 553 5.89 3.43 -1.87
CA ASP A 553 5.00 2.41 -1.32
C ASP A 553 5.63 1.01 -1.33
N GLY A 554 5.18 0.18 -0.40
CA GLY A 554 5.55 -1.23 -0.25
C GLY A 554 4.91 -2.14 -1.29
N LEU A 555 4.73 -3.39 -0.89
CA LEU A 555 4.16 -4.46 -1.67
C LEU A 555 2.73 -4.07 -2.02
N ALA A 556 2.50 -3.86 -3.31
CA ALA A 556 1.22 -3.43 -3.82
C ALA A 556 0.80 -4.33 -4.99
N PRO A 557 -0.44 -4.83 -5.00
CA PRO A 557 -1.03 -5.28 -6.25
C PRO A 557 -1.19 -4.06 -7.17
N MET A 558 -0.68 -4.15 -8.39
CA MET A 558 -0.93 -3.17 -9.44
C MET A 558 -2.31 -3.44 -10.06
N ASN A 559 -3.34 -3.22 -9.25
CA ASN A 559 -4.73 -3.24 -9.67
C ASN A 559 -5.30 -1.84 -9.54
N VAL A 560 -6.04 -1.40 -10.57
CA VAL A 560 -6.83 -0.18 -10.59
C VAL A 560 -7.61 -0.02 -9.28
N GLU A 561 -8.28 -1.08 -8.80
CA GLU A 561 -9.01 -1.06 -7.53
C GLU A 561 -8.18 -0.69 -6.30
N PHE A 562 -6.98 -1.26 -6.16
CA PHE A 562 -6.10 -0.98 -5.04
C PHE A 562 -5.70 0.51 -5.03
N VAL A 563 -5.35 1.07 -6.18
CA VAL A 563 -4.97 2.48 -6.27
C VAL A 563 -6.14 3.44 -6.11
N TRP A 564 -7.34 3.07 -6.54
CA TRP A 564 -8.52 3.86 -6.21
C TRP A 564 -8.80 3.84 -4.70
N ARG A 565 -8.69 2.69 -4.04
CA ARG A 565 -8.84 2.57 -2.56
C ARG A 565 -7.78 3.39 -1.83
N GLU A 566 -6.51 3.23 -2.17
CA GLU A 566 -5.41 4.02 -1.59
C GLU A 566 -5.57 5.51 -1.90
N ALA A 567 -6.15 5.89 -3.04
CA ALA A 567 -6.32 7.32 -3.41
C ALA A 567 -7.34 7.95 -2.50
N ILE A 568 -8.41 7.20 -2.24
CA ILE A 568 -9.43 7.56 -1.27
C ILE A 568 -8.82 7.58 0.14
N GLU A 569 -7.92 6.68 0.49
CA GLU A 569 -7.22 6.69 1.78
C GLU A 569 -6.32 7.93 1.98
N ASP A 570 -5.45 8.25 1.02
CA ASP A 570 -4.61 9.47 1.04
C ASP A 570 -5.47 10.74 1.06
N PHE A 571 -6.58 10.73 0.33
CA PHE A 571 -7.57 11.82 0.34
C PHE A 571 -8.20 12.02 1.72
N ASN A 572 -8.45 10.92 2.45
CA ASN A 572 -9.02 10.94 3.79
C ASN A 572 -8.01 11.39 4.86
N SER A 573 -6.74 11.05 4.69
CA SER A 573 -5.68 11.36 5.67
C SER A 573 -5.17 12.80 5.58
N SER A 574 -5.21 13.43 4.40
CA SER A 574 -4.57 14.73 4.15
C SER A 574 -5.46 15.97 4.34
N GLY A 575 -6.80 15.83 4.32
CA GLY A 575 -7.79 16.87 4.64
C GLY A 575 -7.85 18.11 3.72
N GLN A 576 -6.72 18.65 3.27
CA GLN A 576 -6.58 19.84 2.42
C GLN A 576 -6.16 19.53 0.98
N GLU A 577 -5.45 18.42 0.71
CA GLU A 577 -5.12 18.03 -0.67
C GLU A 577 -6.29 17.36 -1.42
N ALA A 578 -7.33 16.97 -0.67
CA ALA A 578 -8.55 16.33 -1.17
C ALA A 578 -9.13 17.01 -2.43
N THR A 579 -9.23 18.34 -2.46
CA THR A 579 -9.85 19.03 -3.61
C THR A 579 -9.08 18.82 -4.93
N LYS A 580 -7.74 18.76 -4.90
CA LYS A 580 -6.91 18.50 -6.09
C LYS A 580 -7.06 17.07 -6.59
N TYR A 581 -7.04 16.10 -5.67
CA TYR A 581 -7.24 14.69 -6.01
C TYR A 581 -8.64 14.42 -6.55
N ARG A 582 -9.68 15.03 -5.96
CA ARG A 582 -11.07 14.97 -6.47
C ARG A 582 -11.14 15.44 -7.92
N ALA A 583 -10.47 16.55 -8.23
CA ALA A 583 -10.45 17.09 -9.59
C ALA A 583 -9.78 16.13 -10.57
N GLY A 584 -8.65 15.51 -10.20
CA GLY A 584 -7.98 14.51 -11.03
C GLY A 584 -8.82 13.25 -11.27
N VAL A 585 -9.45 12.73 -10.23
CA VAL A 585 -10.40 11.61 -10.29
C VAL A 585 -11.60 11.93 -11.18
N ASN A 586 -12.21 13.09 -10.98
CA ASN A 586 -13.38 13.51 -11.74
C ASN A 586 -13.03 13.72 -13.21
N ALA A 587 -11.89 14.35 -13.50
CA ALA A 587 -11.39 14.48 -14.86
C ALA A 587 -11.20 13.10 -15.53
N LEU A 588 -10.58 12.13 -14.85
CA LEU A 588 -10.42 10.77 -15.37
C LEU A 588 -11.78 10.11 -15.68
N LEU A 589 -12.76 10.28 -14.79
CA LEU A 589 -14.10 9.76 -15.00
C LEU A 589 -14.84 10.51 -16.12
N ASP A 590 -14.61 11.80 -16.33
CA ASP A 590 -15.36 12.61 -17.31
C ASP A 590 -14.89 12.42 -18.76
N ILE A 591 -13.63 12.05 -18.99
CA ILE A 591 -13.05 11.88 -20.35
C ILE A 591 -13.54 10.58 -21.03
N THR A 592 -14.39 9.79 -20.37
CA THR A 592 -15.00 8.55 -20.94
C THR A 592 -16.47 8.77 -21.30
N SER A 593 -16.92 8.21 -22.43
CA SER A 593 -18.34 8.36 -22.82
C SER A 593 -19.23 7.43 -21.98
N PRO A 594 -20.43 7.87 -21.54
CA PRO A 594 -21.43 6.99 -20.94
C PRO A 594 -21.95 5.91 -21.91
N ASP A 595 -21.93 6.17 -23.22
CA ASP A 595 -22.53 5.31 -24.25
C ASP A 595 -21.83 3.93 -24.39
N GLU A 596 -20.64 3.77 -23.80
CA GLU A 596 -19.87 2.52 -23.81
C GLU A 596 -20.26 1.56 -22.66
N LEU A 597 -21.09 2.00 -21.72
CA LEU A 597 -21.57 1.20 -20.59
C LEU A 597 -22.75 0.32 -21.03
N ARG A 598 -22.54 -1.00 -21.11
CA ARG A 598 -23.60 -1.99 -21.41
C ARG A 598 -24.50 -2.32 -20.20
N GLU A 599 -24.27 -1.71 -19.04
CA GLU A 599 -25.02 -2.02 -17.82
C GLU A 599 -26.35 -1.26 -17.77
N GLU A 600 -27.45 -2.00 -17.70
CA GLU A 600 -28.79 -1.43 -17.58
C GLU A 600 -29.02 -0.87 -16.16
N VAL A 601 -29.42 0.40 -16.07
CA VAL A 601 -29.72 1.10 -14.81
C VAL A 601 -31.23 1.36 -14.72
N TRP A 602 -31.82 1.02 -13.58
CA TRP A 602 -33.21 1.32 -13.25
C TRP A 602 -33.29 2.34 -12.11
N PRO A 603 -33.76 3.58 -12.39
CA PRO A 603 -33.95 4.60 -11.37
C PRO A 603 -35.11 4.30 -10.41
N VAL A 604 -34.86 4.48 -9.12
CA VAL A 604 -35.81 4.35 -8.00
C VAL A 604 -35.73 5.64 -7.18
N ILE A 605 -36.77 6.47 -7.26
CA ILE A 605 -36.85 7.78 -6.63
C ILE A 605 -37.75 7.67 -5.41
N VAL A 606 -37.18 7.87 -4.22
CA VAL A 606 -37.88 7.70 -2.95
C VAL A 606 -38.47 9.03 -2.50
N ALA A 607 -39.79 9.16 -2.53
CA ALA A 607 -40.55 10.36 -2.16
C ALA A 607 -41.62 10.10 -1.07
N ALA A 608 -41.62 8.92 -0.45
CA ALA A 608 -42.63 8.49 0.54
C ALA A 608 -42.36 8.95 1.99
N GLY A 609 -41.63 10.05 2.19
CA GLY A 609 -41.30 10.52 3.53
C GLY A 609 -42.53 10.97 4.32
N LYS A 610 -42.63 10.53 5.59
CA LYS A 610 -43.75 10.70 6.55
C LYS A 610 -44.27 12.13 6.78
N GLY A 611 -43.62 13.17 6.25
CA GLY A 611 -44.04 14.57 6.36
C GLY A 611 -44.08 15.18 7.77
N THR A 612 -44.06 14.37 8.84
CA THR A 612 -44.29 14.78 10.24
C THR A 612 -43.27 15.79 10.79
N ARG A 613 -42.04 15.83 10.26
CA ARG A 613 -41.02 16.86 10.61
C ARG A 613 -41.19 18.19 9.86
N SER A 614 -42.01 18.27 8.80
CA SER A 614 -42.19 19.48 7.97
C SER A 614 -43.07 20.53 8.66
N LEU A 615 -44.11 20.10 9.38
CA LEU A 615 -44.98 20.97 10.18
C LEU A 615 -44.26 21.63 11.35
N ALA A 616 -43.32 20.92 11.99
CA ALA A 616 -42.49 21.47 13.07
C ALA A 616 -41.36 22.41 12.60
N SER A 617 -41.03 22.40 11.30
CA SER A 617 -39.97 23.20 10.68
C SER A 617 -40.49 24.31 9.75
N GLY A 618 -41.80 24.55 9.76
CA GLY A 618 -42.47 25.63 9.01
C GLY A 618 -42.78 25.32 7.54
N LEU A 619 -42.42 24.15 7.02
CA LEU A 619 -42.68 23.76 5.63
C LEU A 619 -44.08 23.14 5.50
N ALA A 620 -45.04 23.92 5.02
CA ALA A 620 -46.45 23.49 4.88
C ALA A 620 -46.72 22.54 3.69
N ILE A 621 -45.75 22.38 2.79
CA ILE A 621 -45.84 21.56 1.57
C ILE A 621 -44.96 20.32 1.74
N PRO A 622 -45.38 19.12 1.30
CA PRO A 622 -44.53 17.94 1.31
C PRO A 622 -43.17 18.19 0.63
N LYS A 623 -42.07 17.74 1.25
CA LYS A 623 -40.69 18.07 0.81
C LYS A 623 -40.40 17.82 -0.68
N PRO A 624 -40.82 16.69 -1.30
CA PRO A 624 -40.58 16.46 -2.72
C PRO A 624 -41.30 17.46 -3.65
N LEU A 625 -42.36 18.09 -3.15
CA LEU A 625 -43.17 19.09 -3.86
C LEU A 625 -42.72 20.53 -3.59
N ALA A 626 -41.75 20.74 -2.68
CA ALA A 626 -41.20 22.06 -2.41
C ALA A 626 -40.53 22.63 -3.66
N ALA A 627 -40.87 23.86 -4.03
CA ALA A 627 -40.33 24.52 -5.21
C ALA A 627 -38.92 25.04 -4.92
N VAL A 628 -37.97 24.67 -5.76
CA VAL A 628 -36.58 25.16 -5.79
C VAL A 628 -36.38 25.78 -7.17
N LEU A 629 -36.06 27.07 -7.25
CA LEU A 629 -35.98 27.80 -8.53
C LEU A 629 -37.28 27.65 -9.34
N GLY A 630 -38.43 27.72 -8.66
CA GLY A 630 -39.77 27.61 -9.27
C GLY A 630 -40.16 26.21 -9.75
N THR A 631 -39.31 25.18 -9.57
CA THR A 631 -39.57 23.80 -9.98
C THR A 631 -39.58 22.87 -8.75
N PRO A 632 -40.60 22.00 -8.57
CA PRO A 632 -40.61 21.03 -7.47
C PRO A 632 -39.36 20.16 -7.42
N ALA A 633 -38.85 19.91 -6.21
CA ALA A 633 -37.60 19.18 -5.97
C ALA A 633 -37.53 17.82 -6.69
N ILE A 634 -38.63 17.05 -6.70
CA ILE A 634 -38.67 15.74 -7.38
C ILE A 634 -38.47 15.84 -8.90
N LEU A 635 -38.90 16.93 -9.54
CA LEU A 635 -38.70 17.15 -10.97
C LEU A 635 -37.25 17.50 -11.29
N HIS A 636 -36.54 18.18 -10.39
CA HIS A 636 -35.08 18.36 -10.53
C HIS A 636 -34.36 17.02 -10.51
N VAL A 637 -34.71 16.13 -9.57
CA VAL A 637 -34.12 14.79 -9.48
C VAL A 637 -34.36 14.00 -10.77
N LEU A 638 -35.61 13.95 -11.25
CA LEU A 638 -35.96 13.28 -12.50
C LEU A 638 -35.21 13.85 -13.71
N ARG A 639 -35.15 15.19 -13.83
CA ARG A 639 -34.39 15.87 -14.89
C ARG A 639 -32.90 15.51 -14.83
N ASN A 640 -32.32 15.45 -13.63
CA ASN A 640 -30.91 15.13 -13.47
C ASN A 640 -30.62 13.67 -13.82
N VAL A 641 -31.49 12.74 -13.44
CA VAL A 641 -31.44 11.32 -13.85
C VAL A 641 -31.50 11.20 -15.38
N ARG A 642 -32.43 11.90 -16.04
CA ARG A 642 -32.54 11.91 -17.50
C ARG A 642 -31.30 12.50 -18.17
N THR A 643 -30.78 13.60 -17.65
CA THR A 643 -29.58 14.26 -18.17
C THR A 643 -28.34 13.38 -17.98
N ALA A 644 -28.29 12.59 -16.91
CA ALA A 644 -27.18 11.70 -16.61
C ALA A 644 -27.17 10.46 -17.51
N PHE A 645 -28.32 9.79 -17.66
CA PHE A 645 -28.38 8.45 -18.24
C PHE A 645 -29.12 8.35 -19.58
N GLY A 646 -29.73 9.45 -20.05
CA GLY A 646 -30.54 9.43 -21.26
C GLY A 646 -31.77 8.52 -21.12
N GLN A 647 -31.88 7.53 -22.01
CA GLN A 647 -33.00 6.58 -22.02
C GLN A 647 -32.74 5.41 -21.08
N THR A 648 -33.36 5.47 -19.91
CA THR A 648 -33.42 4.36 -18.93
C THR A 648 -34.73 3.59 -19.03
N ARG A 649 -34.85 2.49 -18.27
CA ARG A 649 -36.19 1.97 -17.89
C ARG A 649 -37.05 3.05 -17.25
N ARG A 650 -38.37 2.87 -17.30
CA ARG A 650 -39.36 3.74 -16.65
C ARG A 650 -38.99 3.93 -15.17
N PRO A 651 -38.61 5.15 -14.74
CA PRO A 651 -38.25 5.39 -13.34
C PRO A 651 -39.36 4.93 -12.40
N ILE A 652 -39.00 4.30 -11.29
CA ILE A 652 -39.95 3.98 -10.23
C ILE A 652 -39.97 5.15 -9.24
N VAL A 653 -41.14 5.74 -9.03
CA VAL A 653 -41.35 6.82 -8.05
C VAL A 653 -42.15 6.26 -6.89
N ILE A 654 -41.52 6.17 -5.72
CA ILE A 654 -42.16 5.66 -4.51
C ILE A 654 -42.77 6.82 -3.75
N VAL A 655 -44.08 6.81 -3.56
CA VAL A 655 -44.85 7.89 -2.93
C VAL A 655 -45.58 7.38 -1.68
N SER A 656 -45.99 8.30 -0.81
CA SER A 656 -46.89 7.97 0.30
C SER A 656 -48.35 8.19 -0.13
N PRO A 657 -49.34 7.60 0.55
CA PRO A 657 -50.76 7.77 0.19
C PRO A 657 -51.20 9.25 0.23
N GLU A 658 -50.59 10.06 1.09
CA GLU A 658 -50.90 11.47 1.25
C GLU A 658 -50.35 12.34 0.10
N THR A 659 -49.24 11.92 -0.50
CA THR A 659 -48.53 12.70 -1.53
C THR A 659 -48.79 12.18 -2.95
N GLU A 660 -49.31 10.96 -3.08
CA GLU A 660 -49.53 10.26 -4.35
C GLU A 660 -50.29 11.11 -5.36
N ALA A 661 -51.48 11.61 -5.02
CA ALA A 661 -52.32 12.34 -5.96
C ALA A 661 -51.63 13.61 -6.50
N GLN A 662 -50.93 14.34 -5.64
CA GLN A 662 -50.22 15.58 -6.00
C GLN A 662 -49.00 15.28 -6.88
N ILE A 663 -48.19 14.28 -6.53
CA ILE A 663 -47.00 13.90 -7.29
C ILE A 663 -47.41 13.29 -8.65
N ARG A 664 -48.45 12.47 -8.71
CA ARG A 664 -48.99 11.92 -9.97
C ARG A 664 -49.51 12.99 -10.92
N ALA A 665 -50.17 14.03 -10.39
CA ALA A 665 -50.63 15.15 -11.21
C ALA A 665 -49.47 16.01 -11.75
N LEU A 666 -48.34 16.04 -11.04
CA LEU A 666 -47.18 16.83 -11.37
C LEU A 666 -46.27 16.16 -12.42
N ILE A 667 -46.01 14.87 -12.27
CA ILE A 667 -45.10 14.13 -13.16
C ILE A 667 -45.85 13.75 -14.43
N THR A 668 -45.52 14.42 -15.52
CA THR A 668 -46.13 14.22 -16.85
C THR A 668 -45.35 13.24 -17.73
N GLU A 669 -44.16 12.82 -17.30
CA GLU A 669 -43.34 11.82 -18.00
C GLU A 669 -43.68 10.37 -17.59
N ASP A 670 -43.23 9.41 -18.41
CA ASP A 670 -43.52 7.99 -18.25
C ASP A 670 -42.73 7.38 -17.07
N VAL A 671 -43.38 7.29 -15.90
CA VAL A 671 -42.86 6.68 -14.66
C VAL A 671 -43.80 5.60 -14.13
N THR A 672 -43.25 4.66 -13.36
CA THR A 672 -44.01 3.68 -12.59
C THR A 672 -44.15 4.18 -11.16
N PHE A 673 -45.39 4.34 -10.68
CA PHE A 673 -45.63 4.72 -9.29
C PHE A 673 -45.78 3.49 -8.39
N VAL A 674 -45.11 3.50 -7.26
CA VAL A 674 -45.25 2.53 -6.17
C VAL A 674 -45.67 3.28 -4.92
N VAL A 675 -46.69 2.79 -4.22
CA VAL A 675 -47.17 3.42 -2.99
C VAL A 675 -46.60 2.65 -1.80
N GLN A 676 -45.93 3.36 -0.89
CA GLN A 676 -45.60 2.82 0.42
C GLN A 676 -46.84 2.96 1.32
N PRO A 677 -47.53 1.89 1.74
CA PRO A 677 -48.83 2.00 2.42
C PRO A 677 -48.76 2.73 3.76
N GLU A 678 -47.68 2.50 4.51
CA GLU A 678 -47.38 3.13 5.79
C GLU A 678 -45.94 3.61 5.75
N ALA A 679 -45.68 4.83 6.22
CA ALA A 679 -44.33 5.39 6.19
C ALA A 679 -43.42 4.73 7.24
N LEU A 680 -42.92 3.53 6.95
CA LEU A 680 -42.14 2.69 7.86
C LEU A 680 -40.62 2.83 7.61
N GLY A 681 -40.19 3.95 7.04
CA GLY A 681 -38.80 4.25 6.73
C GLY A 681 -38.46 4.12 5.25
N THR A 682 -37.29 4.64 4.87
CA THR A 682 -36.82 4.67 3.48
C THR A 682 -36.43 3.29 2.95
N GLY A 683 -35.97 2.37 3.80
CA GLY A 683 -35.66 1.00 3.40
C GLY A 683 -36.91 0.20 3.06
N ASP A 684 -37.96 0.37 3.86
CA ASP A 684 -39.28 -0.21 3.61
C ASP A 684 -39.89 0.33 2.31
N ALA A 685 -39.79 1.65 2.08
CA ALA A 685 -40.24 2.27 0.83
C ALA A 685 -39.57 1.64 -0.40
N VAL A 686 -38.24 1.43 -0.36
CA VAL A 686 -37.50 0.77 -1.45
C VAL A 686 -37.94 -0.69 -1.60
N LEU A 687 -38.22 -1.40 -0.50
CA LEU A 687 -38.71 -2.78 -0.54
C LEU A 687 -40.07 -2.91 -1.26
N CYS A 688 -40.95 -1.90 -1.18
CA CYS A 688 -42.21 -1.87 -1.95
C CYS A 688 -41.98 -1.91 -3.48
N ALA A 689 -40.82 -1.48 -3.98
CA ALA A 689 -40.49 -1.55 -5.40
C ALA A 689 -40.08 -2.97 -5.87
N HIS A 690 -39.92 -3.92 -4.95
CA HIS A 690 -39.42 -5.27 -5.26
C HIS A 690 -40.26 -5.97 -6.32
N GLU A 691 -41.60 -5.92 -6.21
CA GLU A 691 -42.50 -6.57 -7.16
C GLU A 691 -42.27 -6.07 -8.60
N GLN A 692 -42.11 -4.76 -8.77
CA GLN A 692 -41.88 -4.15 -10.09
C GLN A 692 -40.51 -4.47 -10.67
N MET A 693 -39.53 -4.74 -9.81
CA MET A 693 -38.14 -5.02 -10.19
C MET A 693 -37.80 -6.52 -10.16
N GLN A 694 -38.81 -7.40 -10.02
CA GLN A 694 -38.58 -8.85 -10.03
C GLN A 694 -37.93 -9.30 -11.33
N GLY A 695 -36.89 -10.13 -11.22
CA GLY A 695 -36.13 -10.64 -12.37
C GLY A 695 -35.19 -9.62 -13.01
N PHE A 696 -35.13 -8.37 -12.51
CA PHE A 696 -34.14 -7.40 -12.99
C PHE A 696 -32.75 -7.70 -12.42
N GLN A 697 -31.83 -8.01 -13.32
CA GLN A 697 -30.44 -8.39 -13.00
C GLN A 697 -29.45 -7.23 -13.14
N GLY A 698 -29.94 -6.02 -13.47
CA GLY A 698 -29.11 -4.82 -13.59
C GLY A 698 -28.94 -4.04 -12.29
N ARG A 699 -28.61 -2.75 -12.41
CA ARG A 699 -28.34 -1.88 -11.26
C ARG A 699 -29.52 -0.98 -10.93
N ALA A 700 -29.86 -0.89 -9.65
CA ALA A 700 -30.81 0.07 -9.13
C ALA A 700 -30.08 1.37 -8.77
N LEU A 701 -30.52 2.49 -9.35
CA LEU A 701 -30.13 3.83 -8.89
C LEU A 701 -31.17 4.29 -7.87
N VAL A 702 -30.83 4.29 -6.59
CA VAL A 702 -31.70 4.79 -5.54
C VAL A 702 -31.31 6.23 -5.23
N VAL A 703 -32.26 7.17 -5.33
CA VAL A 703 -32.05 8.59 -5.03
C VAL A 703 -33.25 9.15 -4.27
N TRP A 704 -32.99 10.02 -3.30
CA TRP A 704 -34.08 10.68 -2.59
C TRP A 704 -34.73 11.77 -3.44
N GLY A 705 -36.07 11.81 -3.48
CA GLY A 705 -36.84 12.83 -4.21
C GLY A 705 -36.69 14.25 -3.64
N THR A 706 -35.95 14.41 -2.55
CA THR A 706 -35.66 15.68 -1.87
C THR A 706 -34.22 16.17 -2.10
N GLN A 707 -33.50 15.59 -3.06
CA GLN A 707 -32.11 15.94 -3.39
C GLN A 707 -31.97 16.65 -4.74
N PRO A 708 -32.44 17.90 -4.88
CA PRO A 708 -32.42 18.63 -6.15
C PRO A 708 -31.01 19.09 -6.57
N VAL A 709 -30.04 19.13 -5.64
CA VAL A 709 -28.69 19.67 -5.88
C VAL A 709 -27.74 18.67 -6.54
N ILE A 710 -28.01 17.36 -6.44
CA ILE A 710 -27.15 16.31 -7.01
C ILE A 710 -27.05 16.48 -8.53
N ARG A 711 -25.83 16.59 -9.04
CA ARG A 711 -25.57 16.89 -10.45
C ARG A 711 -25.63 15.65 -11.35
N PRO A 712 -26.04 15.81 -12.63
CA PRO A 712 -25.94 14.74 -13.62
C PRO A 712 -24.53 14.19 -13.79
N GLU A 713 -23.51 15.04 -13.67
CA GLU A 713 -22.09 14.65 -13.74
C GLU A 713 -21.75 13.65 -12.64
N THR A 714 -22.14 13.94 -11.39
CA THR A 714 -21.93 13.06 -10.25
C THR A 714 -22.63 11.71 -10.46
N MET A 715 -23.87 11.73 -10.98
CA MET A 715 -24.61 10.52 -11.31
C MET A 715 -23.88 9.64 -12.35
N ARG A 716 -23.38 10.23 -13.43
CA ARG A 716 -22.60 9.54 -14.47
C ARG A 716 -21.30 8.96 -13.91
N ARG A 717 -20.58 9.74 -13.10
CA ARG A 717 -19.34 9.30 -12.45
C ARG A 717 -19.57 8.11 -11.53
N THR A 718 -20.64 8.10 -10.74
CA THR A 718 -20.99 6.96 -9.89
C THR A 718 -21.30 5.71 -10.71
N LEU A 719 -22.00 5.82 -11.84
CA LEU A 719 -22.27 4.67 -12.70
C LEU A 719 -20.97 4.09 -13.27
N LYS A 720 -20.05 4.94 -13.74
CA LYS A 720 -18.72 4.53 -14.21
C LYS A 720 -17.92 3.82 -13.12
N LEU A 721 -17.94 4.35 -11.90
CA LEU A 721 -17.34 3.68 -10.74
C LEU A 721 -17.99 2.32 -10.49
N SER A 722 -19.32 2.23 -10.59
CA SER A 722 -20.02 0.97 -10.37
C SER A 722 -19.64 -0.11 -11.39
N ALA A 723 -19.43 0.26 -12.66
CA ALA A 723 -18.97 -0.64 -13.71
C ALA A 723 -17.49 -1.03 -13.54
N LEU A 724 -16.63 -0.07 -13.17
CA LEU A 724 -15.22 -0.33 -12.83
C LEU A 724 -15.09 -1.28 -11.62
N PHE A 725 -15.98 -1.12 -10.65
CA PHE A 725 -16.03 -1.89 -9.41
C PHE A 725 -17.20 -2.87 -9.41
N ALA A 726 -17.38 -3.60 -10.51
CA ALA A 726 -18.52 -4.52 -10.69
C ALA A 726 -18.58 -5.66 -9.66
N ALA A 727 -17.47 -5.96 -8.99
CA ALA A 727 -17.45 -6.90 -7.87
C ALA A 727 -18.31 -6.41 -6.69
N TYR A 728 -18.50 -5.09 -6.53
CA TYR A 728 -19.20 -4.51 -5.39
C TYR A 728 -20.71 -4.58 -5.51
N GLU A 729 -21.35 -4.83 -4.37
CA GLU A 729 -22.82 -4.84 -4.28
C GLU A 729 -23.41 -3.44 -4.27
N MET A 730 -22.71 -2.48 -3.66
CA MET A 730 -23.14 -1.10 -3.49
C MET A 730 -22.01 -0.12 -3.81
N VAL A 731 -22.31 0.89 -4.64
CA VAL A 731 -21.42 2.01 -4.95
C VAL A 731 -22.13 3.32 -4.66
N LEU A 732 -21.46 4.24 -3.95
CA LEU A 732 -22.04 5.53 -3.60
C LEU A 732 -21.04 6.70 -3.71
N PRO A 733 -21.48 7.85 -4.25
CA PRO A 733 -20.74 9.09 -4.16
C PRO A 733 -20.86 9.68 -2.74
N THR A 734 -19.75 10.22 -2.27
CA THR A 734 -19.67 10.94 -0.99
C THR A 734 -19.08 12.33 -1.21
N ALA A 735 -19.14 13.15 -0.18
CA ALA A 735 -18.48 14.44 -0.12
C ALA A 735 -17.81 14.66 1.24
N HIS A 736 -16.66 15.33 1.23
CA HIS A 736 -16.03 15.81 2.45
C HIS A 736 -16.60 17.16 2.86
N MET A 737 -16.96 17.27 4.12
CA MET A 737 -17.61 18.47 4.62
C MET A 737 -17.35 18.66 6.11
N HIS A 738 -17.52 19.90 6.56
CA HIS A 738 -17.62 20.19 7.97
C HIS A 738 -18.92 19.65 8.52
N ARG A 739 -18.85 18.97 9.67
CA ARG A 739 -20.02 18.42 10.38
C ARG A 739 -20.90 17.52 9.50
N PRO A 740 -20.37 16.39 9.00
CA PRO A 740 -21.12 15.46 8.15
C PRO A 740 -22.39 14.96 8.86
N TYR A 741 -23.50 14.89 8.13
CA TYR A 741 -24.79 14.45 8.66
C TYR A 741 -24.79 12.94 8.98
N ALA A 742 -24.25 12.13 8.07
CA ALA A 742 -24.14 10.69 8.23
C ALA A 742 -22.69 10.25 7.91
N PRO A 743 -21.76 10.39 8.88
CA PRO A 743 -20.36 10.06 8.66
C PRO A 743 -20.17 8.59 8.28
N LEU A 744 -19.42 8.35 7.22
CA LEU A 744 -18.88 7.03 6.90
C LEU A 744 -17.63 6.77 7.74
N LEU A 745 -17.56 5.59 8.35
CA LEU A 745 -16.39 5.11 9.07
C LEU A 745 -15.65 4.09 8.20
N ARG A 746 -14.33 4.23 8.13
CA ARG A 746 -13.45 3.36 7.35
C ARG A 746 -12.37 2.69 8.21
N ASP A 747 -11.85 1.57 7.74
CA ASP A 747 -10.67 0.92 8.32
C ASP A 747 -9.35 1.52 7.81
N ASP A 748 -8.23 1.06 8.36
CA ASP A 748 -6.86 1.47 7.99
C ASP A 748 -6.46 1.09 6.54
N ARG A 749 -7.38 0.54 5.76
CA ARG A 749 -7.20 0.23 4.32
C ARG A 749 -8.23 0.97 3.46
N GLY A 750 -8.86 2.00 4.04
CA GLY A 750 -9.90 2.81 3.40
C GLY A 750 -11.24 2.09 3.14
N ARG A 751 -11.49 0.89 3.69
CA ARG A 751 -12.75 0.15 3.46
C ARG A 751 -13.85 0.69 4.34
N VAL A 752 -15.06 0.84 3.78
CA VAL A 752 -16.24 1.23 4.56
C VAL A 752 -16.56 0.15 5.58
N GLN A 753 -16.47 0.48 6.87
CA GLN A 753 -16.82 -0.40 7.98
C GLN A 753 -18.26 -0.20 8.44
N SER A 754 -18.71 1.06 8.47
CA SER A 754 -20.08 1.40 8.88
C SER A 754 -20.46 2.82 8.46
N ALA A 755 -21.76 3.12 8.55
CA ALA A 755 -22.30 4.47 8.52
C ALA A 755 -23.20 4.70 9.73
N ARG A 756 -23.10 5.87 10.36
CA ARG A 756 -23.88 6.25 11.56
C ARG A 756 -24.66 7.54 11.34
N GLU A 757 -25.85 7.66 11.91
CA GLU A 757 -26.60 8.93 11.92
C GLU A 757 -26.22 9.76 13.15
N THR A 758 -25.59 10.92 12.95
CA THR A 758 -25.10 11.80 14.05
C THR A 758 -26.19 12.35 14.96
N HIS A 759 -27.47 12.20 14.61
CA HIS A 759 -28.59 12.70 15.39
C HIS A 759 -29.24 11.67 16.33
N LEU A 760 -28.81 10.40 16.28
CA LEU A 760 -29.47 9.31 16.99
C LEU A 760 -28.63 8.65 18.10
N GLU A 761 -27.32 8.91 18.20
CA GLU A 761 -26.42 8.11 19.06
C GLU A 761 -25.58 8.88 20.10
N GLN A 762 -25.87 10.15 20.42
CA GLN A 762 -25.06 10.96 21.37
C GLN A 762 -23.52 10.96 21.11
N ALA A 763 -23.10 10.62 19.89
CA ALA A 763 -21.69 10.60 19.50
C ALA A 763 -21.18 12.01 19.16
N ASP A 764 -19.92 12.31 19.48
CA ASP A 764 -19.27 13.56 19.12
C ASP A 764 -19.40 13.81 17.61
N ARG A 765 -19.98 14.96 17.25
CA ARG A 765 -20.05 15.37 15.85
C ARG A 765 -18.63 15.63 15.35
N LEU A 766 -18.16 14.79 14.43
CA LEU A 766 -16.90 15.02 13.72
C LEU A 766 -16.88 16.45 13.17
N HIS A 767 -15.83 17.21 13.47
CA HIS A 767 -15.69 18.58 12.98
C HIS A 767 -15.59 18.63 11.46
N PHE A 768 -14.99 17.60 10.85
CA PHE A 768 -14.83 17.40 9.43
C PHE A 768 -14.85 15.90 9.12
N GLY A 769 -15.49 15.48 8.04
CA GLY A 769 -15.55 14.07 7.64
C GLY A 769 -16.30 13.83 6.34
N GLU A 770 -16.50 12.56 6.01
CA GLU A 770 -17.11 12.09 4.76
C GLU A 770 -18.59 11.75 4.95
N SER A 771 -19.48 12.30 4.13
CA SER A 771 -20.92 12.01 4.14
C SER A 771 -21.38 11.50 2.78
N ASN A 772 -22.37 10.60 2.77
CA ASN A 772 -23.09 10.28 1.54
C ASN A 772 -23.99 11.46 1.13
N ILE A 773 -24.30 11.56 -0.16
CA ILE A 773 -25.11 12.65 -0.73
C ILE A 773 -26.57 12.26 -0.99
N GLY A 774 -27.03 11.08 -0.56
CA GLY A 774 -28.43 10.65 -0.81
C GLY A 774 -28.72 10.03 -2.18
N MET A 775 -27.68 9.51 -2.84
CA MET A 775 -27.76 8.78 -4.10
C MET A 775 -26.87 7.53 -4.00
N PHE A 776 -27.34 6.40 -4.52
CA PHE A 776 -26.69 5.10 -4.41
C PHE A 776 -26.93 4.26 -5.67
N ILE A 777 -25.94 3.48 -6.10
CA ILE A 777 -26.08 2.49 -7.16
C ILE A 777 -25.81 1.11 -6.57
N LEU A 778 -26.77 0.20 -6.67
CA LEU A 778 -26.66 -1.15 -6.11
C LEU A 778 -27.01 -2.20 -7.16
N LYS A 779 -26.45 -3.41 -7.04
CA LYS A 779 -27.00 -4.57 -7.76
C LYS A 779 -28.41 -4.85 -7.25
N SER A 780 -29.38 -4.91 -8.15
CA SER A 780 -30.80 -5.03 -7.80
C SER A 780 -31.07 -6.27 -6.92
N GLU A 781 -30.54 -7.43 -7.31
CA GLU A 781 -30.72 -8.68 -6.56
C GLU A 781 -30.11 -8.61 -5.15
N ALA A 782 -28.89 -8.07 -5.03
CA ALA A 782 -28.22 -7.93 -3.74
C ALA A 782 -28.98 -6.97 -2.81
N MET A 783 -29.47 -5.86 -3.36
CA MET A 783 -30.27 -4.87 -2.62
C MET A 783 -31.56 -5.48 -2.06
N PHE A 784 -32.36 -6.14 -2.89
CA PHE A 784 -33.62 -6.72 -2.44
C PHE A 784 -33.41 -7.91 -1.52
N LYS A 785 -32.39 -8.75 -1.75
CA LYS A 785 -32.02 -9.81 -0.82
C LYS A 785 -31.70 -9.25 0.56
N ALA A 786 -30.87 -8.21 0.63
CA ALA A 786 -30.51 -7.56 1.89
C ALA A 786 -31.74 -6.95 2.59
N LEU A 787 -32.60 -6.24 1.84
CA LEU A 787 -33.83 -5.64 2.39
C LEU A 787 -34.81 -6.70 2.91
N ILE A 788 -34.99 -7.82 2.22
CA ILE A 788 -35.85 -8.92 2.65
C ILE A 788 -35.32 -9.55 3.94
N GLU A 789 -34.02 -9.81 4.02
CA GLU A 789 -33.38 -10.36 5.23
C GLU A 789 -33.50 -9.38 6.42
N LEU A 790 -33.28 -8.08 6.19
CA LEU A 790 -33.45 -7.04 7.21
C LEU A 790 -34.91 -6.93 7.65
N ASN A 791 -35.86 -7.02 6.72
CA ASN A 791 -37.28 -7.03 7.02
C ASN A 791 -37.66 -8.24 7.90
N GLN A 792 -37.28 -9.45 7.48
CA GLN A 792 -37.53 -10.68 8.26
C GLN A 792 -36.91 -10.63 9.66
N ARG A 793 -35.76 -9.96 9.80
CA ARG A 793 -35.04 -9.86 11.07
C ARG A 793 -35.67 -8.85 12.04
N HIS A 794 -36.23 -7.76 11.53
CA HIS A 794 -36.62 -6.60 12.35
C HIS A 794 -38.12 -6.32 12.34
N TRP A 795 -38.92 -6.93 11.46
CA TRP A 795 -40.35 -6.68 11.39
C TRP A 795 -41.09 -7.36 12.54
N ASN A 796 -41.87 -6.58 13.30
CA ASN A 796 -42.78 -7.08 14.31
C ASN A 796 -44.22 -7.05 13.77
N GLU A 797 -44.76 -8.22 13.45
CA GLU A 797 -46.10 -8.37 12.87
C GLU A 797 -47.20 -7.86 13.82
N THR A 798 -47.03 -8.04 15.13
CA THR A 798 -48.03 -7.66 16.14
C THR A 798 -48.12 -6.13 16.27
N GLU A 799 -46.97 -5.47 16.31
CA GLU A 799 -46.89 -4.01 16.51
C GLU A 799 -46.90 -3.22 15.18
N ARG A 800 -46.89 -3.92 14.03
CA ARG A 800 -46.78 -3.35 12.68
C ARG A 800 -45.67 -2.30 12.55
N ARG A 801 -44.49 -2.62 13.10
CA ARG A 801 -43.32 -1.72 13.10
C ARG A 801 -42.02 -2.51 13.09
N TYR A 802 -40.94 -1.84 12.71
CA TYR A 802 -39.60 -2.41 12.85
C TYR A 802 -39.08 -2.27 14.28
N GLU A 803 -38.45 -3.33 14.81
CA GLU A 803 -37.74 -3.38 16.10
C GLU A 803 -36.40 -2.63 16.01
N ARG A 804 -36.48 -1.35 15.64
CA ARG A 804 -35.38 -0.41 15.46
C ARG A 804 -35.74 0.93 16.08
N HIS A 805 -34.73 1.78 16.22
CA HIS A 805 -34.92 3.15 16.70
C HIS A 805 -35.93 3.88 15.80
N GLY A 806 -37.00 4.43 16.39
CA GLY A 806 -38.07 5.14 15.67
C GLY A 806 -39.12 4.24 15.00
N GLY A 807 -38.99 2.91 15.05
CA GLY A 807 -39.96 1.98 14.45
C GLY A 807 -39.84 1.83 12.93
N GLU A 808 -38.74 2.29 12.34
CA GLU A 808 -38.55 2.42 10.89
C GLU A 808 -37.35 1.60 10.39
N LEU A 809 -37.41 1.14 9.14
CA LEU A 809 -36.29 0.53 8.43
C LEU A 809 -35.50 1.62 7.68
N GLY A 810 -34.30 1.93 8.17
CA GLY A 810 -33.45 2.99 7.63
C GLY A 810 -32.72 2.60 6.33
N PHE A 811 -32.63 3.54 5.38
CA PHE A 811 -31.81 3.45 4.17
C PHE A 811 -31.12 4.80 3.93
N PRO A 812 -29.81 4.84 3.60
CA PRO A 812 -28.93 3.74 3.19
C PRO A 812 -28.18 3.03 4.32
N ASN A 813 -28.16 3.59 5.54
CA ASN A 813 -27.16 3.23 6.55
C ASN A 813 -27.23 1.76 6.97
N GLU A 814 -28.43 1.16 7.07
CA GLU A 814 -28.57 -0.27 7.36
C GLU A 814 -27.99 -1.14 6.24
N LEU A 815 -28.17 -0.77 4.98
CA LEU A 815 -27.59 -1.51 3.85
C LEU A 815 -26.08 -1.34 3.79
N ILE A 816 -25.57 -0.13 4.08
CA ILE A 816 -24.12 0.09 4.18
C ILE A 816 -23.55 -0.82 5.26
N ASN A 817 -24.16 -0.86 6.45
CA ASN A 817 -23.71 -1.70 7.56
C ASN A 817 -23.84 -3.21 7.25
N TYR A 818 -24.92 -3.62 6.57
CA TYR A 818 -25.13 -5.00 6.14
C TYR A 818 -24.07 -5.45 5.13
N PHE A 819 -23.73 -4.61 4.16
CA PHE A 819 -22.74 -4.94 3.14
C PHE A 819 -21.30 -4.74 3.62
N ALA A 820 -21.01 -3.80 4.54
CA ALA A 820 -19.66 -3.52 5.03
C ALA A 820 -18.95 -4.73 5.64
N ALA A 821 -19.70 -5.73 6.12
CA ALA A 821 -19.15 -7.00 6.59
C ALA A 821 -18.55 -7.88 5.47
N ARG A 822 -18.79 -7.54 4.20
CA ARG A 822 -18.34 -8.29 3.01
C ARG A 822 -17.15 -7.60 2.36
N GLU A 823 -16.22 -8.39 1.82
CA GLU A 823 -15.00 -7.87 1.17
C GLU A 823 -15.28 -6.88 0.02
N ASN A 824 -16.31 -7.16 -0.78
CA ASN A 824 -16.79 -6.31 -1.88
C ASN A 824 -18.22 -5.82 -1.59
N GLY A 825 -18.49 -5.43 -0.35
CA GLY A 825 -19.81 -4.94 0.04
C GLY A 825 -20.11 -3.54 -0.49
N VAL A 826 -19.33 -2.56 -0.02
CA VAL A 826 -19.60 -1.14 -0.25
C VAL A 826 -18.36 -0.43 -0.77
N PHE A 827 -18.49 0.27 -1.90
CA PHE A 827 -17.50 1.18 -2.44
C PHE A 827 -18.00 2.62 -2.37
N ALA A 828 -17.47 3.41 -1.45
CA ALA A 828 -17.78 4.84 -1.32
C ALA A 828 -16.62 5.69 -1.84
N CYS A 829 -16.90 6.77 -2.58
CA CYS A 829 -15.86 7.63 -3.18
C CYS A 829 -16.23 9.12 -3.13
N PRO A 830 -15.33 10.01 -2.64
CA PRO A 830 -15.61 11.43 -2.43
C PRO A 830 -15.53 12.28 -3.71
N ILE A 831 -16.32 11.90 -4.71
CA ILE A 831 -16.38 12.52 -6.04
C ILE A 831 -17.35 13.69 -6.14
N ALA A 832 -18.24 13.85 -5.16
CA ALA A 832 -19.26 14.88 -5.16
C ALA A 832 -18.74 16.21 -4.61
N ASP A 833 -19.41 17.29 -4.98
CA ASP A 833 -19.27 18.56 -4.28
C ASP A 833 -19.98 18.51 -2.93
N SER A 834 -19.41 19.15 -1.90
CA SER A 834 -20.01 19.16 -0.56
C SER A 834 -21.40 19.79 -0.54
N ARG A 835 -21.68 20.70 -1.48
CA ARG A 835 -23.00 21.28 -1.69
C ARG A 835 -24.03 20.27 -2.17
N GLU A 836 -23.63 19.19 -2.83
CA GLU A 836 -24.55 18.16 -3.35
C GLU A 836 -25.15 17.27 -2.24
N GLU A 837 -24.63 17.31 -1.00
CA GLU A 837 -25.27 16.65 0.15
C GLU A 837 -26.59 17.34 0.56
N GLN A 838 -26.72 18.63 0.25
CA GLN A 838 -27.84 19.46 0.68
C GLN A 838 -29.16 18.98 0.08
N GLY A 839 -30.03 18.49 0.96
CA GLY A 839 -31.42 18.15 0.67
C GLY A 839 -32.42 19.01 1.42
N ILE A 840 -33.70 18.86 1.10
CA ILE A 840 -34.77 19.65 1.71
C ILE A 840 -35.22 19.00 3.02
N LYS A 841 -34.92 19.62 4.16
CA LYS A 841 -35.41 19.20 5.48
C LYS A 841 -36.30 20.27 6.13
N THR A 842 -36.00 21.55 5.88
CA THR A 842 -36.59 22.77 6.43
C THR A 842 -36.87 23.81 5.32
N LEU A 843 -37.50 24.94 5.66
CA LEU A 843 -37.69 26.06 4.73
C LEU A 843 -36.36 26.70 4.30
N GLU A 844 -35.40 26.83 5.20
CA GLU A 844 -34.09 27.44 4.92
C GLU A 844 -33.29 26.62 3.89
N ASP A 845 -33.46 25.30 3.90
CA ASP A 845 -32.81 24.40 2.94
C ASP A 845 -33.22 24.70 1.49
N ILE A 846 -34.42 25.25 1.25
CA ILE A 846 -34.85 25.64 -0.11
C ILE A 846 -33.91 26.72 -0.64
N ALA A 847 -33.69 27.79 0.14
CA ALA A 847 -32.80 28.88 -0.26
C ALA A 847 -31.35 28.40 -0.42
N HIS A 848 -30.90 27.45 0.42
CA HIS A 848 -29.60 26.81 0.24
C HIS A 848 -29.51 26.01 -1.07
N CYS A 849 -30.51 25.17 -1.38
CA CYS A 849 -30.59 24.45 -2.64
C CYS A 849 -30.57 25.39 -3.84
N GLU A 850 -31.36 26.47 -3.83
CA GLU A 850 -31.42 27.45 -4.92
C GLU A 850 -30.07 28.12 -5.18
N ARG A 851 -29.41 28.55 -4.09
CA ARG A 851 -28.08 29.14 -4.14
C ARG A 851 -27.05 28.14 -4.66
N PHE A 852 -27.01 26.93 -4.11
CA PHE A 852 -26.01 25.93 -4.49
C PHE A 852 -26.18 25.43 -5.92
N ILE A 853 -27.42 25.23 -6.40
CA ILE A 853 -27.68 24.90 -7.81
C ILE A 853 -27.14 26.01 -8.72
N SER A 854 -27.38 27.28 -8.36
CA SER A 854 -26.90 28.43 -9.13
C SER A 854 -25.37 28.52 -9.14
N GLU A 855 -24.72 28.39 -7.97
CA GLU A 855 -23.26 28.41 -7.86
C GLU A 855 -22.60 27.25 -8.64
N LEU A 856 -23.17 26.04 -8.55
CA LEU A 856 -22.67 24.86 -9.25
C LEU A 856 -22.86 24.94 -10.76
N ALA A 857 -23.85 25.67 -11.26
CA ALA A 857 -24.06 25.89 -12.70
C ALA A 857 -23.04 26.88 -13.31
N THR A 858 -22.40 27.71 -12.48
CA THR A 858 -21.37 28.68 -12.92
C THR A 858 -19.93 28.14 -12.87
N GLN A 859 -19.73 26.94 -12.32
CA GLN A 859 -18.46 26.23 -12.26
C GLN A 859 -18.37 25.17 -13.35
#